data_AF-A0A1V5Y3W3-F1
#
_entry.id   AF-A0A1V5Y3W3-F1
#
_cell.length_a   1.000
_cell.length_b   1.000
_cell.length_c   1.000
_cell.angle_alpha   90.00
_cell.angle_beta   90.00
_cell.angle_gamma   90.00
#
_symmetry.space_group_name_H-M   'P 1'
#
loop_
_entity.id
_entity.type
_entity.pdbx_description
1 polymer ?
#
loop_
_entity_poly.entity_id
_entity_poly.type
_entity_poly.pdbx_seq_one_letter_code
_entity_poly.pdbx_strand_id
1 'polypeptide(L)'
;MTIKSFTSRQFDEKSLILFLLLGTFLLPIFAAADSLHKDADTKYVAILNRAMAKSLYGDNEALWKDVMENAQTANPKEPLHLEDNLIYLYAAGLRERESFIYWQKKIKRAGADAYLTEQINNNLQQDEYLAALSLLRQNRYNNYTSGLNRASSAVSSLFQGQMQPLFQLPIDLIYGTFRVSQSSPLERKASFLLNQSEKKYSAPPNSEEYKKLNARFSEKRKKQLFKQEYNLGKLNLRREFLDTALFHFQNALVLNPQSEKIKKKIEAVHSLKARQNRKYLAAMSVLAGEEYFHSKEEESAYGTLVNAVAAGNASLIFERARKFNNKYPQSNYADDASYAAPLAVFYSAKKEDFFKEARQIPRNYPRTNAADYAREIIANPNMNSILAVEQAEKARAAELRKFILFGARSTDEQIYMVSSGAAGAPQSAAQNLGVFFALDVAVRGVQSIFSAPVPADNVMDAAAIYVREFPYNKASLELRKKLATLSQKQGQYEKTLQYAKSAGDYSPEYLKKLEDRYARHLFVLISQHEDSEQKTRHLSRLVAEYPNAPVVKQAKAELDRLGYESAHEFRISRADLIAYPELRLHTGLDLDPALIDGRRENGEITAEGIRALKDGPIIYHIESEGADRVIAMNPEQRELLKLKFEEIRSGSTKSGEKDEKKEKPFPLEIAGGVGSRGAEAYPAFAKIPYLYDDLDLYR
;
A
#
# COMPACT_ATOMS: atom_id res chain seq x y z
N MET A 1 28.39 -49.12 -22.43
CA MET A 1 27.29 -48.66 -23.30
C MET A 1 27.26 -47.13 -23.23
N THR A 2 27.57 -46.43 -24.32
CA THR A 2 27.89 -44.99 -24.33
C THR A 2 26.63 -44.12 -24.42
N ILE A 3 26.58 -43.04 -23.62
CA ILE A 3 25.44 -42.13 -23.34
C ILE A 3 24.91 -41.31 -24.55
N LYS A 4 25.41 -41.53 -25.78
CA LYS A 4 25.08 -40.67 -26.94
C LYS A 4 23.81 -41.03 -27.72
N SER A 5 23.06 -42.09 -27.37
CA SER A 5 21.90 -42.54 -28.18
C SER A 5 20.51 -42.19 -27.61
N PHE A 6 20.39 -41.28 -26.63
CA PHE A 6 19.13 -41.02 -25.91
C PHE A 6 18.50 -39.62 -26.12
N THR A 7 18.85 -38.89 -27.17
CA THR A 7 18.40 -37.49 -27.37
C THR A 7 17.30 -37.30 -28.43
N SER A 8 16.28 -38.18 -28.52
CA SER A 8 15.17 -37.91 -29.47
C SER A 8 13.77 -38.39 -29.08
N ARG A 9 13.46 -38.65 -27.79
CA ARG A 9 12.08 -38.92 -27.36
C ARG A 9 11.65 -37.96 -26.27
N GLN A 10 10.50 -37.30 -26.48
CA GLN A 10 9.79 -36.52 -25.47
C GLN A 10 9.61 -37.39 -24.21
N PHE A 11 10.19 -36.96 -23.09
CA PHE A 11 9.96 -37.58 -21.80
C PHE A 11 8.53 -37.22 -21.33
N ASP A 12 7.69 -38.22 -21.08
CA ASP A 12 6.44 -38.06 -20.34
C ASP A 12 6.76 -37.75 -18.87
N GLU A 13 5.89 -37.00 -18.17
CA GLU A 13 6.09 -36.56 -16.77
C GLU A 13 6.41 -37.73 -15.84
N LYS A 14 5.85 -38.91 -16.10
CA LYS A 14 6.13 -40.14 -15.34
C LYS A 14 7.57 -40.63 -15.51
N SER A 15 8.13 -40.50 -16.70
CA SER A 15 9.51 -40.89 -17.00
C SER A 15 10.52 -39.90 -16.41
N LEU A 16 10.16 -38.60 -16.34
CA LEU A 16 11.00 -37.56 -15.72
C LEU A 16 11.02 -37.67 -14.19
N ILE A 17 9.89 -37.98 -13.56
CA ILE A 17 9.79 -38.25 -12.11
C ILE A 17 10.54 -39.53 -11.73
N LEU A 18 10.43 -40.58 -12.56
CA LEU A 18 11.24 -41.78 -12.41
C LEU A 18 12.72 -41.45 -12.51
N PHE A 19 13.14 -40.59 -13.47
CA PHE A 19 14.53 -40.17 -13.66
C PHE A 19 15.08 -39.30 -12.52
N LEU A 20 14.25 -38.46 -11.89
CA LEU A 20 14.63 -37.66 -10.71
C LEU A 20 14.70 -38.51 -9.43
N LEU A 21 13.76 -39.45 -9.24
CA LEU A 21 13.87 -40.47 -8.19
C LEU A 21 15.09 -41.37 -8.41
N LEU A 22 15.36 -41.77 -9.65
CA LEU A 22 16.54 -42.54 -10.07
C LEU A 22 17.85 -41.84 -9.69
N GLY A 23 17.97 -40.52 -9.93
CA GLY A 23 19.14 -39.73 -9.57
C GLY A 23 19.37 -39.65 -8.05
N THR A 24 18.32 -39.49 -7.26
CA THR A 24 18.48 -39.31 -5.81
C THR A 24 18.73 -40.62 -5.06
N PHE A 25 18.19 -41.75 -5.55
CA PHE A 25 18.28 -43.06 -4.88
C PHE A 25 19.40 -43.97 -5.40
N LEU A 26 19.85 -43.84 -6.66
CA LEU A 26 20.88 -44.73 -7.25
C LEU A 26 22.31 -44.17 -7.24
N LEU A 27 22.49 -42.83 -7.25
CA LEU A 27 23.81 -42.21 -7.10
C LEU A 27 24.63 -42.71 -5.89
N PRO A 28 24.02 -42.95 -4.71
CA PRO A 28 24.63 -43.70 -3.59
C PRO A 28 25.38 -44.96 -3.97
N ILE A 29 24.76 -45.79 -4.79
CA ILE A 29 25.21 -47.16 -5.08
C ILE A 29 26.27 -47.12 -6.17
N PHE A 30 26.15 -46.20 -7.13
CA PHE A 30 27.20 -45.95 -8.12
C PHE A 30 28.46 -45.33 -7.49
N ALA A 31 28.32 -44.39 -6.55
CA ALA A 31 29.46 -43.82 -5.83
C ALA A 31 30.14 -44.84 -4.90
N ALA A 32 29.35 -45.69 -4.22
CA ALA A 32 29.87 -46.80 -3.45
C ALA A 32 30.58 -47.83 -4.35
N ALA A 33 30.00 -48.19 -5.51
CA ALA A 33 30.59 -49.11 -6.48
C ALA A 33 31.88 -48.58 -7.13
N ASP A 34 31.96 -47.27 -7.43
CA ASP A 34 33.17 -46.62 -7.95
C ASP A 34 34.28 -46.51 -6.88
N SER A 35 33.92 -46.30 -5.61
CA SER A 35 34.90 -46.31 -4.50
C SER A 35 35.43 -47.72 -4.19
N LEU A 36 34.65 -48.74 -4.56
CA LEU A 36 34.93 -50.17 -4.40
C LEU A 36 35.77 -50.75 -5.58
N HIS A 37 36.02 -49.96 -6.63
CA HIS A 37 36.48 -50.46 -7.92
C HIS A 37 37.95 -50.91 -7.99
N LYS A 38 38.67 -50.97 -6.85
CA LYS A 38 40.02 -51.55 -6.81
C LYS A 38 40.10 -52.98 -6.29
N ASP A 39 39.11 -53.48 -5.54
CA ASP A 39 39.14 -54.86 -5.00
C ASP A 39 37.74 -55.49 -4.72
N ALA A 40 36.63 -54.88 -5.14
CA ALA A 40 35.32 -55.45 -4.85
C ALA A 40 35.02 -56.72 -5.65
N ASP A 41 34.68 -57.79 -4.94
CA ASP A 41 34.28 -59.07 -5.51
C ASP A 41 33.07 -58.87 -6.45
N THR A 42 33.28 -59.16 -7.74
CA THR A 42 32.33 -59.07 -8.86
C THR A 42 30.93 -59.60 -8.54
N LYS A 43 30.85 -60.54 -7.59
CA LYS A 43 29.60 -61.10 -7.07
C LYS A 43 28.70 -60.06 -6.37
N TYR A 44 29.26 -59.14 -5.58
CA TYR A 44 28.50 -58.10 -4.87
C TYR A 44 27.84 -57.10 -5.81
N VAL A 45 28.59 -56.67 -6.83
CA VAL A 45 28.09 -55.74 -7.86
C VAL A 45 26.95 -56.38 -8.65
N ALA A 46 27.04 -57.68 -8.97
CA ALA A 46 25.96 -58.41 -9.63
C ALA A 46 24.69 -58.50 -8.77
N ILE A 47 24.82 -58.75 -7.47
CA ILE A 47 23.70 -58.79 -6.52
C ILE A 47 23.03 -57.42 -6.40
N LEU A 48 23.81 -56.35 -6.23
CA LEU A 48 23.28 -54.98 -6.16
C LEU A 48 22.60 -54.56 -7.46
N ASN A 49 23.17 -54.87 -8.62
CA ASN A 49 22.54 -54.57 -9.91
C ASN A 49 21.19 -55.29 -10.09
N ARG A 50 21.10 -56.56 -9.66
CA ARG A 50 19.84 -57.31 -9.69
C ARG A 50 18.81 -56.73 -8.72
N ALA A 51 19.23 -56.38 -7.51
CA ALA A 51 18.38 -55.77 -6.50
C ALA A 51 17.87 -54.38 -6.95
N MET A 52 18.75 -53.56 -7.54
CA MET A 52 18.37 -52.27 -8.14
C MET A 52 17.35 -52.46 -9.26
N ALA A 53 17.56 -53.41 -10.18
CA ALA A 53 16.59 -53.71 -11.23
C ALA A 53 15.22 -54.10 -10.64
N LYS A 54 15.19 -54.98 -9.64
CA LYS A 54 13.94 -55.39 -8.96
C LYS A 54 13.23 -54.21 -8.27
N SER A 55 13.99 -53.36 -7.58
CA SER A 55 13.47 -52.12 -6.98
C SER A 55 12.86 -51.20 -8.05
N LEU A 56 13.52 -51.04 -9.20
CA LEU A 56 13.02 -50.23 -10.31
C LEU A 56 11.73 -50.77 -10.95
N TYR A 57 11.59 -52.09 -11.02
CA TYR A 57 10.36 -52.72 -11.51
C TYR A 57 9.26 -52.81 -10.43
N GLY A 58 9.54 -52.38 -9.19
CA GLY A 58 8.60 -52.48 -8.07
C GLY A 58 8.34 -53.91 -7.58
N ASP A 59 9.23 -54.85 -7.89
CA ASP A 59 9.15 -56.25 -7.47
C ASP A 59 9.73 -56.43 -6.05
N ASN A 60 9.00 -55.88 -5.07
CA ASN A 60 9.42 -55.85 -3.67
C ASN A 60 9.53 -57.27 -3.06
N GLU A 61 8.78 -58.25 -3.56
CA GLU A 61 8.82 -59.64 -3.09
C GLU A 61 10.13 -60.32 -3.52
N ALA A 62 10.51 -60.18 -4.79
CA ALA A 62 11.78 -60.71 -5.28
C ALA A 62 12.99 -59.96 -4.69
N LEU A 63 12.84 -58.69 -4.35
CA LEU A 63 13.87 -57.90 -3.67
C LEU A 63 14.04 -58.32 -2.21
N TRP A 64 12.94 -58.55 -1.49
CA TRP A 64 12.97 -59.07 -0.12
C TRP A 64 13.62 -60.46 -0.05
N LYS A 65 13.37 -61.30 -1.04
CA LYS A 65 14.04 -62.60 -1.17
C LYS A 65 15.57 -62.44 -1.29
N ASP A 66 16.05 -61.48 -2.08
CA ASP A 66 17.48 -61.18 -2.19
C ASP A 66 18.04 -60.64 -0.86
N VAL A 67 17.29 -59.82 -0.10
CA VAL A 67 17.69 -59.37 1.24
C VAL A 67 17.89 -60.58 2.16
N MET A 68 16.92 -61.49 2.22
CA MET A 68 16.95 -62.66 3.11
C MET A 68 18.03 -63.68 2.75
N GLU A 69 18.27 -63.91 1.46
CA GLU A 69 19.30 -64.85 0.99
C GLU A 69 20.73 -64.35 1.26
N ASN A 70 20.95 -63.03 1.23
CA ASN A 70 22.28 -62.45 1.40
C ASN A 70 22.59 -62.03 2.85
N ALA A 71 21.58 -61.79 3.69
CA ALA A 71 21.73 -61.52 5.13
C ALA A 71 22.48 -62.64 5.90
N GLN A 72 22.39 -63.89 5.42
CA GLN A 72 23.03 -65.05 6.05
C GLN A 72 24.54 -65.19 5.75
N THR A 73 25.08 -64.37 4.85
CA THR A 73 26.45 -64.55 4.29
C THR A 73 27.43 -63.44 4.68
N ALA A 74 27.01 -62.46 5.50
CA ALA A 74 27.79 -61.26 5.78
C ALA A 74 28.92 -61.50 6.80
N ASN A 75 30.16 -61.20 6.40
CA ASN A 75 31.34 -61.21 7.27
C ASN A 75 31.45 -59.86 8.02
N PRO A 76 31.47 -59.84 9.37
CA PRO A 76 31.41 -58.60 10.17
C PRO A 76 32.66 -57.70 10.09
N LYS A 77 33.66 -58.04 9.27
CA LYS A 77 34.94 -57.31 9.17
C LYS A 77 35.09 -56.45 7.91
N GLU A 78 34.12 -56.44 7.00
CA GLU A 78 34.19 -55.64 5.76
C GLU A 78 33.34 -54.36 5.86
N PRO A 79 33.87 -53.18 5.45
CA PRO A 79 33.27 -51.88 5.74
C PRO A 79 32.09 -51.46 4.84
N LEU A 80 31.34 -52.41 4.26
CA LEU A 80 30.09 -52.15 3.54
C LEU A 80 29.17 -53.37 3.69
N HIS A 81 28.25 -53.35 4.66
CA HIS A 81 27.28 -54.43 4.80
C HIS A 81 26.31 -54.40 3.61
N LEU A 82 26.51 -55.30 2.64
CA LEU A 82 25.61 -55.51 1.49
C LEU A 82 24.14 -55.56 1.94
N GLU A 83 23.88 -56.18 3.08
CA GLU A 83 22.56 -56.29 3.70
C GLU A 83 21.91 -54.91 3.95
N ASP A 84 22.64 -53.92 4.49
CA ASP A 84 22.10 -52.58 4.77
C ASP A 84 21.69 -51.85 3.49
N ASN A 85 22.48 -52.01 2.41
CA ASN A 85 22.17 -51.45 1.10
C ASN A 85 20.94 -52.12 0.46
N LEU A 86 20.82 -53.45 0.59
CA LEU A 86 19.66 -54.20 0.12
C LEU A 86 18.39 -53.84 0.93
N ILE A 87 18.49 -53.70 2.24
CA ILE A 87 17.40 -53.26 3.12
C ILE A 87 17.01 -51.81 2.78
N TYR A 88 17.97 -50.92 2.49
CA TYR A 88 17.71 -49.55 2.08
C TYR A 88 16.96 -49.49 0.74
N LEU A 89 17.40 -50.27 -0.25
CA LEU A 89 16.70 -50.41 -1.55
C LEU A 89 15.29 -50.98 -1.40
N TYR A 90 15.13 -51.98 -0.54
CA TYR A 90 13.82 -52.54 -0.20
C TYR A 90 12.94 -51.50 0.46
N ALA A 91 13.46 -50.78 1.46
CA ALA A 91 12.74 -49.71 2.14
C ALA A 91 12.28 -48.63 1.16
N ALA A 92 13.14 -48.19 0.24
CA ALA A 92 12.82 -47.20 -0.78
C ALA A 92 11.65 -47.61 -1.70
N GLY A 93 11.43 -48.92 -1.89
CA GLY A 93 10.30 -49.47 -2.64
C GLY A 93 8.98 -49.57 -1.85
N LEU A 94 9.00 -49.33 -0.53
CA LEU A 94 7.81 -49.43 0.32
C LEU A 94 6.87 -48.24 0.14
N ARG A 95 5.61 -48.54 -0.19
CA ARG A 95 4.55 -47.52 -0.32
C ARG A 95 3.83 -47.20 1.00
N GLU A 96 4.13 -47.94 2.06
CA GLU A 96 3.60 -47.68 3.40
C GLU A 96 4.64 -46.87 4.20
N ARG A 97 4.24 -45.66 4.63
CA ARG A 97 5.13 -44.71 5.31
C ARG A 97 5.72 -45.27 6.59
N GLU A 98 4.92 -45.92 7.42
CA GLU A 98 5.38 -46.47 8.71
C GLU A 98 6.41 -47.57 8.49
N SER A 99 6.17 -48.44 7.52
CA SER A 99 7.11 -49.48 7.10
C SER A 99 8.41 -48.87 6.55
N PHE A 100 8.33 -47.85 5.69
CA PHE A 100 9.52 -47.10 5.24
C PHE A 100 10.33 -46.52 6.41
N ILE A 101 9.69 -45.77 7.31
CA ILE A 101 10.36 -45.11 8.45
C ILE A 101 10.94 -46.15 9.42
N TYR A 102 10.21 -47.25 9.66
CA TYR A 102 10.68 -48.34 10.50
C TYR A 102 12.00 -48.91 9.99
N TRP A 103 12.09 -49.21 8.69
CA TRP A 103 13.31 -49.75 8.09
C TRP A 103 14.45 -48.74 8.10
N GLN A 104 14.20 -47.47 7.77
CA GLN A 104 15.23 -46.42 7.85
C GLN A 104 15.80 -46.27 9.27
N LYS A 105 14.95 -46.29 10.30
CA LYS A 105 15.39 -46.26 11.71
C LYS A 105 16.13 -47.53 12.12
N LYS A 106 15.73 -48.68 11.59
CA LYS A 106 16.37 -49.97 11.87
C LYS A 106 17.79 -50.00 11.32
N ILE A 107 17.98 -49.60 10.06
CA ILE A 107 19.30 -49.48 9.41
C ILE A 107 20.20 -48.51 10.19
N LYS A 108 19.67 -47.35 10.58
CA LYS A 108 20.41 -46.38 11.40
C LYS A 108 20.86 -46.94 12.76
N ARG A 109 20.04 -47.76 13.42
CA ARG A 109 20.38 -48.40 14.71
C ARG A 109 21.39 -49.53 14.56
N ALA A 110 21.45 -50.18 13.40
CA ALA A 110 22.38 -51.26 13.12
C ALA A 110 23.83 -50.78 12.91
N GLY A 111 24.05 -49.46 12.81
CA GLY A 111 25.38 -48.89 12.63
C GLY A 111 25.83 -48.81 11.17
N ALA A 112 24.89 -48.49 10.27
CA ALA A 112 25.18 -48.25 8.86
C ALA A 112 26.33 -47.25 8.64
N ASP A 113 26.99 -47.34 7.50
CA ASP A 113 28.11 -46.47 7.15
C ASP A 113 27.71 -44.97 7.13
N ALA A 114 28.73 -44.10 7.16
CA ALA A 114 28.53 -42.66 7.28
C ALA A 114 27.67 -42.08 6.15
N TYR A 115 27.83 -42.57 4.92
CA TYR A 115 27.12 -42.09 3.75
C TYR A 115 25.65 -42.54 3.78
N LEU A 116 25.39 -43.83 4.04
CA LEU A 116 24.04 -44.36 4.17
C LEU A 116 23.30 -43.72 5.36
N THR A 117 24.00 -43.48 6.46
CA THR A 117 23.48 -42.75 7.63
C THR A 117 23.09 -41.31 7.27
N GLU A 118 23.89 -40.60 6.48
CA GLU A 118 23.55 -39.26 5.98
C GLU A 118 22.29 -39.29 5.11
N GLN A 119 22.19 -40.24 4.17
CA GLN A 119 21.00 -40.39 3.33
C GLN A 119 19.75 -40.74 4.14
N ILE A 120 19.87 -41.63 5.12
CA ILE A 120 18.79 -41.97 6.05
C ILE A 120 18.37 -40.74 6.86
N ASN A 121 19.33 -39.94 7.34
CA ASN A 121 19.03 -38.70 8.06
C ASN A 121 18.29 -37.71 7.15
N ASN A 122 18.74 -37.54 5.91
CA ASN A 122 18.07 -36.67 4.94
C ASN A 122 16.65 -37.16 4.65
N ASN A 123 16.45 -38.45 4.41
CA ASN A 123 15.12 -39.04 4.17
C ASN A 123 14.19 -38.90 5.38
N LEU A 124 14.70 -39.06 6.60
CA LEU A 124 13.92 -38.89 7.84
C LEU A 124 13.63 -37.41 8.15
N GLN A 125 14.52 -36.49 7.78
CA GLN A 125 14.32 -35.04 7.91
C GLN A 125 13.37 -34.47 6.85
N GLN A 126 13.36 -35.05 5.64
CA GLN A 126 12.51 -34.65 4.51
C GLN A 126 11.14 -35.33 4.47
N ASP A 127 10.66 -35.86 5.60
CA ASP A 127 9.32 -36.43 5.69
C ASP A 127 8.26 -35.35 5.41
N GLU A 128 7.71 -35.37 4.19
CA GLU A 128 6.81 -34.33 3.68
C GLU A 128 5.54 -34.23 4.53
N TYR A 129 5.10 -35.34 5.11
CA TYR A 129 3.94 -35.41 5.98
C TYR A 129 4.21 -34.78 7.36
N LEU A 130 5.34 -35.09 8.00
CA LEU A 130 5.71 -34.44 9.27
C LEU A 130 5.99 -32.96 9.10
N ALA A 131 6.61 -32.58 7.97
CA ALA A 131 6.82 -31.19 7.59
C ALA A 131 5.47 -30.46 7.47
N ALA A 132 4.49 -31.02 6.76
CA ALA A 132 3.15 -30.44 6.67
C ALA A 132 2.47 -30.29 8.05
N LEU A 133 2.55 -31.31 8.91
CA LEU A 133 1.99 -31.24 10.27
C LEU A 133 2.68 -30.20 11.15
N SER A 134 3.99 -30.00 10.96
CA SER A 134 4.74 -28.94 11.65
C SER A 134 4.25 -27.57 11.21
N LEU A 135 4.05 -27.33 9.90
CA LEU A 135 3.53 -26.08 9.36
C LEU A 135 2.11 -25.78 9.85
N LEU A 136 1.25 -26.80 9.95
CA LEU A 136 -0.10 -26.66 10.52
C LEU A 136 -0.08 -26.36 12.02
N ARG A 137 0.87 -26.92 12.78
CA ARG A 137 1.09 -26.56 14.19
C ARG A 137 1.60 -25.13 14.33
N GLN A 138 2.57 -24.72 13.52
CA GLN A 138 3.08 -23.35 13.48
C GLN A 138 1.98 -22.35 13.10
N ASN A 139 1.13 -22.69 12.12
CA ASN A 139 0.00 -21.86 11.73
C ASN A 139 -1.04 -21.72 12.86
N ARG A 140 -1.35 -22.81 13.58
CA ARG A 140 -2.21 -22.77 14.78
C ARG A 140 -1.59 -21.88 15.88
N TYR A 141 -0.30 -22.03 16.13
CA TYR A 141 0.44 -21.19 17.09
C TYR A 141 0.41 -19.71 16.69
N ASN A 142 0.70 -19.39 15.42
CA ASN A 142 0.68 -18.03 14.89
C ASN A 142 -0.73 -17.40 14.94
N ASN A 143 -1.79 -18.19 14.73
CA ASN A 143 -3.17 -17.72 14.87
C ASN A 143 -3.53 -17.44 16.34
N TYR A 144 -3.13 -18.31 17.26
CA TYR A 144 -3.34 -18.15 18.69
C TYR A 144 -2.57 -16.94 19.27
N THR A 145 -1.28 -16.85 18.97
CA THR A 145 -0.42 -15.71 19.38
C THR A 145 -0.89 -14.40 18.78
N SER A 146 -1.38 -14.39 17.53
CA SER A 146 -1.97 -13.18 16.95
C SER A 146 -3.21 -12.70 17.72
N GLY A 147 -4.04 -13.61 18.24
CA GLY A 147 -5.17 -13.25 19.09
C GLY A 147 -4.73 -12.69 20.44
N LEU A 148 -3.77 -13.35 21.10
CA LEU A 148 -3.22 -12.90 22.39
C LEU A 148 -2.47 -11.57 22.29
N ASN A 149 -1.65 -11.37 21.26
CA ASN A 149 -0.89 -10.12 21.08
C ASN A 149 -1.82 -8.93 20.84
N ARG A 150 -2.96 -9.15 20.17
CA ARG A 150 -3.99 -8.12 19.98
C ARG A 150 -4.72 -7.79 21.28
N ALA A 151 -5.06 -8.80 22.08
CA ALA A 151 -5.64 -8.59 23.41
C ALA A 151 -4.66 -7.86 24.35
N SER A 152 -3.38 -8.26 24.34
CA SER A 152 -2.31 -7.65 25.13
C SER A 152 -2.07 -6.18 24.73
N SER A 153 -1.99 -5.90 23.43
CA SER A 153 -1.89 -4.54 22.90
C SER A 153 -3.06 -3.67 23.34
N ALA A 154 -4.31 -4.18 23.25
CA ALA A 154 -5.49 -3.43 23.65
C ALA A 154 -5.58 -3.17 25.18
N VAL A 155 -5.06 -4.09 25.99
CA VAL A 155 -4.94 -3.91 27.46
C VAL A 155 -3.81 -2.93 27.79
N SER A 156 -2.68 -2.99 27.09
CA SER A 156 -1.58 -2.04 27.28
C SER A 156 -1.96 -0.61 26.91
N SER A 157 -2.71 -0.42 25.81
CA SER A 157 -3.22 0.88 25.41
C SER A 157 -4.24 1.46 26.40
N LEU A 158 -5.00 0.61 27.10
CA LEU A 158 -5.87 1.06 28.20
C LEU A 158 -5.07 1.69 29.34
N PHE A 159 -3.97 1.05 29.74
CA PHE A 159 -3.09 1.58 30.78
C PHE A 159 -2.43 2.91 30.37
N GLN A 160 -2.33 3.17 29.06
CA GLN A 160 -1.85 4.43 28.50
C GLN A 160 -2.96 5.47 28.27
N GLY A 161 -4.18 5.22 28.75
CA GLY A 161 -5.32 6.13 28.64
C GLY A 161 -5.96 6.19 27.24
N GLN A 162 -5.59 5.27 26.34
CA GLN A 162 -6.13 5.21 24.99
C GLN A 162 -7.25 4.15 24.91
N MET A 163 -8.50 4.61 24.85
CA MET A 163 -9.67 3.72 24.74
C MET A 163 -9.87 3.16 23.33
N GLN A 164 -9.19 3.74 22.32
CA GLN A 164 -9.43 3.47 20.90
C GLN A 164 -9.15 2.01 20.47
N PRO A 165 -8.07 1.35 20.92
CA PRO A 165 -7.81 -0.06 20.59
C PRO A 165 -8.79 -1.04 21.25
N LEU A 166 -9.44 -0.65 22.35
CA LEU A 166 -10.50 -1.46 22.95
C LEU A 166 -11.73 -1.58 22.06
N PHE A 167 -12.04 -0.49 21.34
CA PHE A 167 -13.14 -0.46 20.37
C PHE A 167 -12.79 -1.21 19.06
N GLN A 168 -11.51 -1.43 18.78
CA GLN A 168 -11.04 -2.25 17.67
C GLN A 168 -10.93 -3.74 18.03
N LEU A 169 -10.79 -4.10 19.31
CA LEU A 169 -10.65 -5.49 19.77
C LEU A 169 -11.75 -6.44 19.22
N PRO A 170 -13.05 -6.08 19.22
CA PRO A 170 -14.09 -6.89 18.60
C PRO A 170 -13.93 -6.97 17.08
N ILE A 171 -13.63 -5.84 16.42
CA ILE A 171 -13.42 -5.76 14.97
C ILE A 171 -12.21 -6.59 14.54
N ASP A 172 -11.13 -6.60 15.31
CA ASP A 172 -9.89 -7.31 15.03
C ASP A 172 -9.94 -8.79 15.41
N LEU A 173 -10.72 -9.16 16.43
CA LEU A 173 -11.07 -10.57 16.71
C LEU A 173 -11.90 -11.14 15.57
N ILE A 174 -12.84 -10.36 15.05
CA ILE A 174 -13.63 -10.66 13.87
C ILE A 174 -12.74 -10.72 12.61
N TYR A 175 -11.85 -9.75 12.39
CA TYR A 175 -10.95 -9.74 11.24
C TYR A 175 -9.95 -10.90 11.30
N GLY A 176 -9.56 -11.29 12.52
CA GLY A 176 -8.80 -12.50 12.81
C GLY A 176 -9.55 -13.76 12.40
N THR A 177 -10.83 -13.89 12.75
CA THR A 177 -11.67 -15.03 12.32
C THR A 177 -11.99 -15.01 10.82
N PHE A 178 -12.02 -13.84 10.16
CA PHE A 178 -12.09 -13.76 8.69
C PHE A 178 -10.78 -14.16 8.00
N ARG A 179 -9.60 -13.86 8.56
CA ARG A 179 -8.34 -14.41 8.04
C ARG A 179 -8.26 -15.93 8.19
N VAL A 180 -8.93 -16.53 9.18
CA VAL A 180 -9.10 -18.00 9.28
C VAL A 180 -9.89 -18.58 8.10
N SER A 181 -10.69 -17.77 7.38
CA SER A 181 -11.40 -18.20 6.16
C SER A 181 -10.55 -18.19 4.88
N GLN A 182 -9.39 -17.50 4.89
CA GLN A 182 -8.42 -17.51 3.80
C GLN A 182 -7.34 -18.58 4.05
N SER A 183 -6.79 -19.18 2.99
CA SER A 183 -5.69 -20.14 3.16
C SER A 183 -4.38 -19.39 3.41
N SER A 184 -3.77 -19.61 4.58
CA SER A 184 -2.47 -19.01 4.90
C SER A 184 -1.36 -19.57 4.00
N PRO A 185 -0.22 -18.88 3.83
CA PRO A 185 0.94 -19.43 3.11
C PRO A 185 1.39 -20.80 3.65
N LEU A 186 1.38 -20.99 4.97
CA LEU A 186 1.70 -22.25 5.63
C LEU A 186 0.65 -23.33 5.32
N GLU A 187 -0.64 -23.00 5.26
CA GLU A 187 -1.70 -23.94 4.85
C GLU A 187 -1.55 -24.37 3.38
N ARG A 188 -1.13 -23.45 2.50
CA ARG A 188 -0.85 -23.76 1.08
C ARG A 188 0.35 -24.69 0.93
N LYS A 189 1.47 -24.38 1.59
CA LYS A 189 2.67 -25.23 1.60
C LYS A 189 2.37 -26.59 2.24
N ALA A 190 1.61 -26.62 3.34
CA ALA A 190 1.17 -27.87 3.96
C ALA A 190 0.30 -28.71 3.01
N SER A 191 -0.67 -28.10 2.31
CA SER A 191 -1.48 -28.81 1.30
C SER A 191 -0.64 -29.38 0.16
N PHE A 192 0.36 -28.63 -0.33
CA PHE A 192 1.30 -29.11 -1.34
C PHE A 192 2.09 -30.33 -0.85
N LEU A 193 2.70 -30.24 0.33
CA LEU A 193 3.47 -31.33 0.93
C LEU A 193 2.61 -32.56 1.25
N LEU A 194 1.34 -32.35 1.67
CA LEU A 194 0.39 -33.44 1.85
C LEU A 194 0.07 -34.15 0.53
N ASN A 195 -0.18 -33.40 -0.56
CA ASN A 195 -0.39 -33.99 -1.89
C ASN A 195 0.85 -34.77 -2.38
N GLN A 196 2.06 -34.27 -2.07
CA GLN A 196 3.30 -34.97 -2.39
C GLN A 196 3.43 -36.27 -1.58
N SER A 197 3.07 -36.23 -0.30
CA SER A 197 3.05 -37.43 0.55
C SER A 197 2.03 -38.48 0.09
N GLU A 198 0.85 -38.08 -0.38
CA GLU A 198 -0.16 -38.98 -0.96
C GLU A 198 0.31 -39.61 -2.29
N LYS A 199 1.09 -38.88 -3.08
CA LYS A 199 1.70 -39.43 -4.30
C LYS A 199 2.79 -40.45 -3.98
N LYS A 200 3.54 -40.23 -2.89
CA LYS A 200 4.68 -41.06 -2.45
C LYS A 200 4.23 -42.31 -1.70
N TYR A 201 3.18 -42.21 -0.88
CA TYR A 201 2.69 -43.29 -0.01
C TYR A 201 1.24 -43.65 -0.32
N SER A 202 0.93 -44.95 -0.44
CA SER A 202 -0.41 -45.44 -0.80
C SER A 202 -1.46 -45.25 0.29
N ALA A 203 -1.05 -45.16 1.56
CA ALA A 203 -1.93 -44.87 2.70
C ALA A 203 -1.15 -44.21 3.85
N PRO A 204 -0.98 -42.86 3.85
CA PRO A 204 -0.41 -42.18 5.00
C PRO A 204 -1.30 -42.35 6.25
N PRO A 205 -0.72 -42.43 7.47
CA PRO A 205 -1.50 -42.56 8.71
C PRO A 205 -2.50 -41.42 8.83
N ASN A 206 -3.78 -41.69 9.18
CA ASN A 206 -4.94 -40.76 9.21
C ASN A 206 -5.44 -40.22 7.84
N SER A 207 -5.23 -40.95 6.73
CA SER A 207 -5.61 -40.60 5.34
C SER A 207 -6.99 -39.92 5.16
N GLU A 208 -8.02 -40.39 5.86
CA GLU A 208 -9.38 -39.81 5.80
C GLU A 208 -9.48 -38.41 6.41
N GLU A 209 -8.73 -38.13 7.49
CA GLU A 209 -8.68 -36.80 8.10
C GLU A 209 -7.95 -35.81 7.18
N TYR A 210 -6.93 -36.24 6.44
CA TYR A 210 -6.23 -35.39 5.46
C TYR A 210 -7.05 -35.10 4.22
N LYS A 211 -7.74 -36.09 3.65
CA LYS A 211 -8.63 -35.85 2.51
C LYS A 211 -9.66 -34.78 2.85
N LYS A 212 -10.22 -34.82 4.07
CA LYS A 212 -11.12 -33.79 4.60
C LYS A 212 -10.41 -32.43 4.76
N LEU A 213 -9.20 -32.40 5.31
CA LEU A 213 -8.42 -31.19 5.49
C LEU A 213 -8.05 -30.52 4.14
N ASN A 214 -7.61 -31.31 3.18
CA ASN A 214 -7.19 -30.87 1.86
C ASN A 214 -8.39 -30.41 1.00
N ALA A 215 -9.53 -31.12 1.10
CA ALA A 215 -10.79 -30.67 0.51
C ALA A 215 -11.22 -29.32 1.11
N ARG A 216 -11.11 -29.14 2.43
CA ARG A 216 -11.41 -27.87 3.10
C ARG A 216 -10.51 -26.74 2.61
N PHE A 217 -9.20 -26.97 2.45
CA PHE A 217 -8.29 -25.95 1.91
C PHE A 217 -8.57 -25.63 0.45
N SER A 218 -8.87 -26.63 -0.37
CA SER A 218 -9.24 -26.45 -1.77
C SER A 218 -10.52 -25.61 -1.92
N GLU A 219 -11.53 -25.88 -1.09
CA GLU A 219 -12.76 -25.09 -1.06
C GLU A 219 -12.54 -23.65 -0.58
N LYS A 220 -11.70 -23.44 0.44
CA LYS A 220 -11.29 -22.08 0.86
C LYS A 220 -10.62 -21.33 -0.29
N ARG A 221 -9.68 -21.97 -1.01
CA ARG A 221 -8.95 -21.38 -2.14
C ARG A 221 -9.91 -21.00 -3.28
N LYS A 222 -10.82 -21.90 -3.66
CA LYS A 222 -11.84 -21.62 -4.69
C LYS A 222 -12.70 -20.41 -4.32
N LYS A 223 -13.19 -20.34 -3.07
CA LYS A 223 -13.97 -19.18 -2.59
C LYS A 223 -13.18 -17.87 -2.64
N GLN A 224 -11.89 -17.91 -2.33
CA GLN A 224 -11.01 -16.75 -2.38
C GLN A 224 -10.80 -16.26 -3.82
N LEU A 225 -10.41 -17.15 -4.73
CA LEU A 225 -10.21 -16.83 -6.15
C LEU A 225 -11.51 -16.31 -6.77
N PHE A 226 -12.64 -16.92 -6.42
CA PHE A 226 -13.96 -16.46 -6.84
C PHE A 226 -14.22 -15.00 -6.43
N LYS A 227 -13.97 -14.66 -5.16
CA LYS A 227 -14.17 -13.30 -4.65
C LYS A 227 -13.25 -12.30 -5.37
N GLN A 228 -12.01 -12.70 -5.67
CA GLN A 228 -11.04 -11.88 -6.39
C GLN A 228 -11.49 -11.61 -7.83
N GLU A 229 -11.76 -12.65 -8.62
CA GLU A 229 -12.21 -12.53 -10.02
C GLU A 229 -13.52 -11.73 -10.12
N TYR A 230 -14.49 -12.01 -9.23
CA TYR A 230 -15.75 -11.26 -9.20
C TYR A 230 -15.56 -9.76 -8.93
N ASN A 231 -14.65 -9.41 -8.02
CA ASN A 231 -14.37 -8.02 -7.69
C ASN A 231 -13.58 -7.31 -8.81
N LEU A 232 -12.64 -7.98 -9.46
CA LEU A 232 -11.93 -7.47 -10.64
C LEU A 232 -12.89 -7.22 -11.80
N GLY A 233 -13.82 -8.15 -12.07
CA GLY A 233 -14.88 -7.96 -13.06
C GLY A 233 -15.74 -6.73 -12.77
N LYS A 234 -16.14 -6.52 -11.51
CA LYS A 234 -16.89 -5.31 -11.10
C LYS A 234 -16.09 -4.02 -11.26
N LEU A 235 -14.79 -4.05 -10.93
CA LEU A 235 -13.92 -2.89 -11.05
C LEU A 235 -13.76 -2.48 -12.53
N ASN A 236 -13.48 -3.45 -13.41
CA ASN A 236 -13.32 -3.20 -14.84
C ASN A 236 -14.63 -2.75 -15.49
N LEU A 237 -15.78 -3.31 -15.08
CA LEU A 237 -17.09 -2.85 -15.54
C LEU A 237 -17.35 -1.38 -15.17
N ARG A 238 -16.96 -0.95 -13.97
CA ARG A 238 -17.09 0.47 -13.56
C ARG A 238 -16.17 1.41 -14.35
N ARG A 239 -15.06 0.89 -14.89
CA ARG A 239 -14.11 1.61 -15.73
C ARG A 239 -14.45 1.52 -17.22
N GLU A 240 -15.59 0.90 -17.58
CA GLU A 240 -16.03 0.67 -18.96
C GLU A 240 -15.07 -0.19 -19.81
N PHE A 241 -14.16 -0.94 -19.17
CA PHE A 241 -13.31 -1.94 -19.84
C PHE A 241 -14.09 -3.24 -20.02
N LEU A 242 -15.03 -3.24 -20.97
CA LEU A 242 -16.04 -4.28 -21.12
C LEU A 242 -15.45 -5.67 -21.41
N ASP A 243 -14.39 -5.76 -22.21
CA ASP A 243 -13.72 -7.04 -22.53
C ASP A 243 -13.03 -7.65 -21.31
N THR A 244 -12.27 -6.84 -20.58
CA THR A 244 -11.60 -7.28 -19.34
C THR A 244 -12.61 -7.63 -18.25
N ALA A 245 -13.71 -6.89 -18.15
CA ALA A 245 -14.80 -7.21 -17.24
C ALA A 245 -15.44 -8.57 -17.58
N LEU A 246 -15.68 -8.84 -18.86
CA LEU A 246 -16.24 -10.11 -19.33
C LEU A 246 -15.32 -11.28 -18.98
N PHE A 247 -14.02 -11.16 -19.25
CA PHE A 247 -13.00 -12.18 -18.92
C PHE A 247 -13.05 -12.57 -17.43
N HIS A 248 -12.98 -11.59 -16.53
CA HIS A 248 -13.01 -11.87 -15.09
C HIS A 248 -14.34 -12.47 -14.62
N PHE A 249 -15.48 -12.05 -15.19
CA PHE A 249 -16.75 -12.69 -14.86
C PHE A 249 -16.85 -14.13 -15.38
N GLN A 250 -16.26 -14.45 -16.53
CA GLN A 250 -16.16 -15.82 -17.03
C GLN A 250 -15.30 -16.71 -16.12
N ASN A 251 -14.14 -16.22 -15.66
CA ASN A 251 -13.32 -16.93 -14.68
C ASN A 251 -14.08 -17.18 -13.36
N ALA A 252 -14.80 -16.18 -12.88
CA ALA A 252 -15.63 -16.32 -11.68
C ALA A 252 -16.77 -17.34 -11.89
N LEU A 253 -17.32 -17.46 -13.10
CA LEU A 253 -18.34 -18.45 -13.44
C LEU A 253 -17.75 -19.87 -13.46
N VAL A 254 -16.53 -20.06 -13.97
CA VAL A 254 -15.82 -21.36 -13.89
C VAL A 254 -15.63 -21.80 -12.44
N LEU A 255 -15.30 -20.87 -11.55
CA LEU A 255 -15.10 -21.14 -10.12
C LEU A 255 -16.41 -21.39 -9.35
N ASN A 256 -17.56 -20.88 -9.84
CA ASN A 256 -18.89 -21.13 -9.29
C ASN A 256 -19.97 -21.17 -10.38
N PRO A 257 -20.14 -22.33 -11.06
CA PRO A 257 -21.01 -22.46 -12.23
C PRO A 257 -22.50 -22.19 -11.97
N GLN A 258 -22.94 -22.34 -10.72
CA GLN A 258 -24.33 -22.16 -10.32
C GLN A 258 -24.67 -20.70 -9.97
N SER A 259 -23.72 -19.76 -10.08
CA SER A 259 -23.94 -18.37 -9.69
C SER A 259 -24.77 -17.58 -10.71
N GLU A 260 -26.09 -17.51 -10.47
CA GLU A 260 -27.01 -16.71 -11.27
C GLU A 260 -26.66 -15.22 -11.30
N LYS A 261 -26.05 -14.74 -10.21
CA LYS A 261 -25.56 -13.36 -10.09
C LYS A 261 -24.49 -13.02 -11.13
N ILE A 262 -23.64 -13.98 -11.51
CA ILE A 262 -22.57 -13.78 -12.49
C ILE A 262 -23.11 -13.83 -13.91
N LYS A 263 -24.00 -14.78 -14.20
CA LYS A 263 -24.67 -14.86 -15.51
C LYS A 263 -25.34 -13.54 -15.89
N LYS A 264 -26.10 -12.96 -14.95
CA LYS A 264 -26.70 -11.61 -15.11
C LYS A 264 -25.67 -10.50 -15.36
N LYS A 265 -24.46 -10.61 -14.78
CA LYS A 265 -23.38 -9.63 -15.02
C LYS A 265 -22.77 -9.79 -16.39
N ILE A 266 -22.58 -11.02 -16.87
CA ILE A 266 -22.10 -11.33 -18.22
C ILE A 266 -23.10 -10.80 -19.27
N GLU A 267 -24.39 -11.05 -19.09
CA GLU A 267 -25.45 -10.52 -19.96
C GLU A 267 -25.47 -8.98 -20.00
N ALA A 268 -25.34 -8.35 -18.82
CA ALA A 268 -25.24 -6.89 -18.73
C ALA A 268 -24.03 -6.35 -19.52
N VAL A 269 -22.86 -7.00 -19.43
CA VAL A 269 -21.68 -6.61 -20.21
C VAL A 269 -21.92 -6.76 -21.71
N HIS A 270 -22.53 -7.86 -22.16
CA HIS A 270 -22.87 -8.05 -23.58
C HIS A 270 -23.82 -6.99 -24.12
N SER A 271 -24.87 -6.63 -23.36
CA SER A 271 -25.79 -5.56 -23.76
C SER A 271 -25.11 -4.19 -23.87
N LEU A 272 -24.16 -3.89 -22.98
CA LEU A 272 -23.36 -2.66 -23.04
C LEU A 272 -22.45 -2.65 -24.28
N LYS A 273 -21.78 -3.76 -24.60
CA LYS A 273 -20.98 -3.89 -25.83
C LYS A 273 -21.84 -3.69 -27.08
N ALA A 274 -23.02 -4.30 -27.13
CA ALA A 274 -23.94 -4.14 -28.25
C ALA A 274 -24.40 -2.68 -28.42
N ARG A 275 -24.68 -1.98 -27.32
CA ARG A 275 -25.02 -0.55 -27.34
C ARG A 275 -23.86 0.31 -27.84
N GLN A 276 -22.65 0.02 -27.40
CA GLN A 276 -21.44 0.73 -27.85
C GLN A 276 -21.22 0.54 -29.36
N ASN A 277 -21.36 -0.69 -29.87
CA ASN A 277 -21.23 -0.99 -31.30
C ASN A 277 -22.28 -0.26 -32.15
N ARG A 278 -23.53 -0.14 -31.67
CA ARG A 278 -24.58 0.61 -32.38
C ARG A 278 -24.26 2.10 -32.50
N LYS A 279 -23.66 2.70 -31.47
CA LYS A 279 -23.20 4.10 -31.53
C LYS A 279 -22.10 4.30 -32.57
N TYR A 280 -21.14 3.37 -32.65
CA TYR A 280 -20.07 3.45 -33.65
C TYR A 280 -20.58 3.26 -35.09
N LEU A 281 -21.52 2.34 -35.32
CA LEU A 281 -22.10 2.14 -36.66
C LEU A 281 -22.92 3.33 -37.16
N ALA A 282 -23.68 3.99 -36.27
CA ALA A 282 -24.43 5.21 -36.63
C ALA A 282 -23.52 6.41 -36.95
N ALA A 283 -22.29 6.43 -36.42
CA ALA A 283 -21.30 7.46 -36.70
C ALA A 283 -20.49 7.21 -38.00
N MET A 284 -20.67 6.06 -38.68
CA MET A 284 -19.86 5.64 -39.84
C MET A 284 -20.68 5.39 -41.13
N SER A 285 -21.95 5.82 -41.23
CA SER A 285 -22.73 5.58 -42.46
C SER A 285 -22.28 6.50 -43.62
N VAL A 286 -21.71 5.90 -44.67
CA VAL A 286 -21.27 6.51 -45.94
C VAL A 286 -21.87 5.72 -47.12
N LEU A 287 -23.19 5.60 -47.22
CA LEU A 287 -23.83 4.94 -48.37
C LEU A 287 -24.24 5.99 -49.41
N ALA A 288 -23.78 5.81 -50.65
CA ALA A 288 -24.16 6.66 -51.78
C ALA A 288 -25.64 6.41 -52.16
N GLY A 289 -26.46 7.47 -52.18
CA GLY A 289 -27.84 7.43 -52.67
C GLY A 289 -28.93 8.01 -51.76
N GLU A 290 -28.60 8.50 -50.55
CA GLU A 290 -29.54 9.29 -49.75
C GLU A 290 -29.55 10.74 -50.27
N GLU A 291 -30.66 11.23 -50.82
CA GLU A 291 -30.79 12.64 -51.23
C GLU A 291 -30.82 13.54 -49.98
N TYR A 292 -29.62 13.98 -49.58
CA TYR A 292 -29.39 14.78 -48.36
C TYR A 292 -30.11 16.12 -48.38
N PHE A 293 -30.16 16.78 -49.53
CA PHE A 293 -30.78 18.09 -49.74
C PHE A 293 -31.86 17.96 -50.82
N HIS A 294 -32.97 18.67 -50.64
CA HIS A 294 -34.06 18.71 -51.62
C HIS A 294 -33.72 19.56 -52.86
N SER A 295 -32.65 20.37 -52.79
CA SER A 295 -32.20 21.22 -53.90
C SER A 295 -30.71 21.60 -53.80
N LYS A 296 -30.10 21.97 -54.93
CA LYS A 296 -28.70 22.49 -54.97
C LYS A 296 -28.57 23.83 -54.24
N GLU A 297 -29.62 24.64 -54.22
CA GLU A 297 -29.66 25.91 -53.51
C GLU A 297 -29.65 25.70 -51.99
N GLU A 298 -30.32 24.66 -51.51
CA GLU A 298 -30.28 24.25 -50.10
C GLU A 298 -28.90 23.75 -49.70
N GLU A 299 -28.29 22.87 -50.51
CA GLU A 299 -26.92 22.39 -50.31
C GLU A 299 -25.93 23.55 -50.23
N SER A 300 -26.00 24.48 -51.18
CA SER A 300 -25.15 25.69 -51.19
C SER A 300 -25.37 26.55 -49.93
N ALA A 301 -26.62 26.76 -49.54
CA ALA A 301 -26.94 27.53 -48.34
C ALA A 301 -26.38 26.87 -47.06
N TYR A 302 -26.52 25.55 -46.93
CA TYR A 302 -25.96 24.78 -45.82
C TYR A 302 -24.42 24.82 -45.83
N GLY A 303 -23.80 24.68 -47.01
CA GLY A 303 -22.35 24.81 -47.17
C GLY A 303 -21.82 26.17 -46.67
N THR A 304 -22.57 27.26 -46.88
CA THR A 304 -22.16 28.56 -46.31
C THR A 304 -22.25 28.62 -44.78
N LEU A 305 -23.21 27.90 -44.18
CA LEU A 305 -23.28 27.77 -42.72
C LEU A 305 -22.11 26.94 -42.19
N VAL A 306 -21.79 25.81 -42.81
CA VAL A 306 -20.65 24.96 -42.44
C VAL A 306 -19.34 25.76 -42.50
N ASN A 307 -19.14 26.55 -43.55
CA ASN A 307 -17.97 27.42 -43.66
C ASN A 307 -17.92 28.49 -42.56
N ALA A 308 -19.07 29.06 -42.18
CA ALA A 308 -19.13 30.02 -41.06
C ALA A 308 -18.79 29.35 -39.72
N VAL A 309 -19.24 28.11 -39.50
CA VAL A 309 -18.90 27.30 -38.31
C VAL A 309 -17.41 26.96 -38.27
N ALA A 310 -16.84 26.53 -39.40
CA ALA A 310 -15.42 26.22 -39.52
C ALA A 310 -14.53 27.45 -39.28
N ALA A 311 -14.99 28.63 -39.70
CA ALA A 311 -14.31 29.90 -39.43
C ALA A 311 -14.49 30.41 -37.98
N GLY A 312 -15.36 29.79 -37.17
CA GLY A 312 -15.62 30.20 -35.79
C GLY A 312 -16.24 31.60 -35.63
N ASN A 313 -16.81 32.17 -36.69
CA ASN A 313 -17.37 33.53 -36.65
C ASN A 313 -18.81 33.51 -36.13
N ALA A 314 -18.99 33.83 -34.84
CA ALA A 314 -20.28 33.80 -34.17
C ALA A 314 -21.40 34.58 -34.90
N SER A 315 -21.10 35.77 -35.40
CA SER A 315 -22.10 36.61 -36.10
C SER A 315 -22.56 35.96 -37.41
N LEU A 316 -21.62 35.43 -38.20
CA LEU A 316 -21.94 34.73 -39.45
C LEU A 316 -22.68 33.42 -39.19
N ILE A 317 -22.29 32.66 -38.16
CA ILE A 317 -22.97 31.41 -37.80
C ILE A 317 -24.45 31.70 -37.50
N PHE A 318 -24.73 32.70 -36.64
CA PHE A 318 -26.10 33.05 -36.27
C PHE A 318 -26.92 33.54 -37.48
N GLU A 319 -26.35 34.41 -38.30
CA GLU A 319 -27.02 34.92 -39.51
C GLU A 319 -27.36 33.79 -40.49
N ARG A 320 -26.38 32.92 -40.80
CA ARG A 320 -26.53 31.84 -41.78
C ARG A 320 -27.46 30.74 -41.28
N ALA A 321 -27.38 30.38 -40.00
CA ALA A 321 -28.29 29.42 -39.37
C ALA A 321 -29.76 29.89 -39.46
N ARG A 322 -30.01 31.15 -39.07
CA ARG A 322 -31.35 31.74 -39.14
C ARG A 322 -31.87 31.83 -40.57
N LYS A 323 -31.02 32.26 -41.51
CA LYS A 323 -31.38 32.34 -42.93
C LYS A 323 -31.70 30.96 -43.50
N PHE A 324 -30.94 29.94 -43.13
CA PHE A 324 -31.17 28.55 -43.53
C PHE A 324 -32.51 28.05 -43.00
N ASN A 325 -32.75 28.11 -41.69
CA ASN A 325 -34.00 27.63 -41.08
C ASN A 325 -35.25 28.37 -41.54
N ASN A 326 -35.14 29.67 -41.83
CA ASN A 326 -36.26 30.44 -42.37
C ASN A 326 -36.60 30.03 -43.81
N LYS A 327 -35.60 29.70 -44.62
CA LYS A 327 -35.77 29.38 -46.05
C LYS A 327 -36.09 27.90 -46.28
N TYR A 328 -35.54 27.02 -45.46
CA TYR A 328 -35.63 25.56 -45.58
C TYR A 328 -36.08 24.90 -44.26
N PRO A 329 -37.25 25.26 -43.70
CA PRO A 329 -37.70 24.75 -42.39
C PRO A 329 -37.99 23.24 -42.37
N GLN A 330 -38.20 22.62 -43.53
CA GLN A 330 -38.45 21.18 -43.68
C GLN A 330 -37.17 20.40 -44.07
N SER A 331 -36.01 21.05 -44.11
CA SER A 331 -34.74 20.40 -44.43
C SER A 331 -34.42 19.29 -43.43
N ASN A 332 -33.80 18.21 -43.92
CA ASN A 332 -33.18 17.18 -43.09
C ASN A 332 -32.06 17.73 -42.17
N TYR A 333 -31.59 18.96 -42.42
CA TYR A 333 -30.53 19.65 -41.65
C TYR A 333 -31.04 20.86 -40.86
N ALA A 334 -32.36 21.05 -40.75
CA ALA A 334 -32.92 22.18 -40.00
C ALA A 334 -32.57 22.12 -38.49
N ASP A 335 -32.40 20.92 -37.94
CA ASP A 335 -31.95 20.71 -36.57
C ASP A 335 -30.45 21.00 -36.39
N ASP A 336 -29.60 20.59 -37.34
CA ASP A 336 -28.16 20.93 -37.37
C ASP A 336 -27.96 22.45 -37.50
N ALA A 337 -28.73 23.10 -38.38
CA ALA A 337 -28.71 24.54 -38.51
C ALA A 337 -29.24 25.23 -37.24
N SER A 338 -30.25 24.66 -36.57
CA SER A 338 -30.70 25.15 -35.26
C SER A 338 -29.63 24.97 -34.17
N TYR A 339 -28.85 23.89 -34.21
CA TYR A 339 -27.74 23.63 -33.29
C TYR A 339 -26.56 24.60 -33.47
N ALA A 340 -26.42 25.19 -34.65
CA ALA A 340 -25.41 26.22 -34.90
C ALA A 340 -25.61 27.50 -34.07
N ALA A 341 -26.83 27.81 -33.62
CA ALA A 341 -27.09 28.96 -32.75
C ALA A 341 -26.39 28.85 -31.38
N PRO A 342 -26.51 27.73 -30.63
CA PRO A 342 -25.64 27.45 -29.48
C PRO A 342 -24.15 27.62 -29.81
N LEU A 343 -23.65 27.06 -30.93
CA LEU A 343 -22.23 27.20 -31.29
C LEU A 343 -21.81 28.66 -31.47
N ALA A 344 -22.64 29.50 -32.09
CA ALA A 344 -22.38 30.94 -32.16
C ALA A 344 -22.24 31.57 -30.77
N VAL A 345 -23.08 31.18 -29.82
CA VAL A 345 -23.01 31.64 -28.43
C VAL A 345 -21.69 31.20 -27.77
N PHE A 346 -21.25 29.96 -27.99
CA PHE A 346 -19.97 29.45 -27.52
C PHE A 346 -18.79 30.28 -28.05
N TYR A 347 -18.80 30.66 -29.33
CA TYR A 347 -17.76 31.49 -29.95
C TYR A 347 -17.81 32.98 -29.55
N SER A 348 -18.97 33.49 -29.14
CA SER A 348 -19.18 34.92 -28.81
C SER A 348 -18.74 35.36 -27.41
N ALA A 349 -17.94 34.55 -26.70
CA ALA A 349 -17.55 34.75 -25.29
C ALA A 349 -18.71 34.78 -24.26
N LYS A 350 -19.97 34.57 -24.69
CA LYS A 350 -21.14 34.38 -23.82
C LYS A 350 -21.40 32.91 -23.53
N LYS A 351 -20.35 32.18 -23.13
CA LYS A 351 -20.40 30.71 -22.91
C LYS A 351 -21.47 30.26 -21.92
N GLU A 352 -21.93 31.14 -21.02
CA GLU A 352 -23.01 30.85 -20.06
C GLU A 352 -24.34 30.52 -20.75
N ASP A 353 -24.64 31.20 -21.86
CA ASP A 353 -25.89 31.04 -22.59
C ASP A 353 -25.87 29.81 -23.51
N PHE A 354 -24.69 29.24 -23.79
CA PHE A 354 -24.53 28.07 -24.65
C PHE A 354 -25.40 26.90 -24.18
N PHE A 355 -25.30 26.52 -22.91
CA PHE A 355 -26.06 25.39 -22.37
C PHE A 355 -27.56 25.67 -22.29
N LYS A 356 -27.95 26.95 -22.14
CA LYS A 356 -29.35 27.36 -22.15
C LYS A 356 -29.96 27.17 -23.54
N GLU A 357 -29.25 27.60 -24.59
CA GLU A 357 -29.69 27.43 -25.97
C GLU A 357 -29.62 25.95 -26.41
N ALA A 358 -28.54 25.24 -26.08
CA ALA A 358 -28.38 23.83 -26.42
C ALA A 358 -29.50 22.95 -25.84
N ARG A 359 -30.07 23.31 -24.68
CA ARG A 359 -31.22 22.60 -24.06
C ARG A 359 -32.51 22.69 -24.88
N GLN A 360 -32.64 23.67 -25.77
CA GLN A 360 -33.82 23.82 -26.63
C GLN A 360 -33.80 22.82 -27.79
N ILE A 361 -32.61 22.44 -28.28
CA ILE A 361 -32.46 21.51 -29.41
C ILE A 361 -33.16 20.16 -29.17
N PRO A 362 -32.93 19.41 -28.07
CA PRO A 362 -33.63 18.16 -27.84
C PRO A 362 -35.10 18.32 -27.46
N ARG A 363 -35.58 19.54 -27.18
CA ARG A 363 -37.01 19.83 -26.97
C ARG A 363 -37.73 20.03 -28.31
N ASN A 364 -37.09 20.74 -29.22
CA ASN A 364 -37.64 21.06 -30.54
C ASN A 364 -37.44 19.90 -31.53
N TYR A 365 -36.35 19.14 -31.41
CA TYR A 365 -35.95 18.06 -32.31
C TYR A 365 -35.61 16.77 -31.54
N PRO A 366 -36.55 16.12 -30.84
CA PRO A 366 -36.24 15.10 -29.84
C PRO A 366 -35.57 13.81 -30.38
N ARG A 367 -35.62 13.53 -31.68
CA ARG A 367 -35.15 12.28 -32.29
C ARG A 367 -34.10 12.47 -33.37
N THR A 368 -33.24 13.49 -33.25
CA THR A 368 -32.20 13.77 -34.24
C THR A 368 -30.78 13.69 -33.66
N ASN A 369 -29.79 13.59 -34.56
CA ASN A 369 -28.37 13.56 -34.20
C ASN A 369 -27.95 14.86 -33.48
N ALA A 370 -28.43 16.03 -33.93
CA ALA A 370 -28.18 17.29 -33.25
C ALA A 370 -28.68 17.30 -31.80
N ALA A 371 -29.84 16.70 -31.54
CA ALA A 371 -30.38 16.57 -30.19
C ALA A 371 -29.60 15.59 -29.33
N ASP A 372 -29.14 14.47 -29.89
CA ASP A 372 -28.29 13.54 -29.17
C ASP A 372 -26.92 14.16 -28.85
N TYR A 373 -26.31 14.88 -29.80
CA TYR A 373 -25.08 15.62 -29.57
C TYR A 373 -25.26 16.73 -28.53
N ALA A 374 -26.36 17.49 -28.60
CA ALA A 374 -26.69 18.51 -27.60
C ALA A 374 -26.84 17.88 -26.21
N ARG A 375 -27.56 16.76 -26.08
CA ARG A 375 -27.71 16.02 -24.81
C ARG A 375 -26.36 15.55 -24.29
N GLU A 376 -25.52 14.98 -25.15
CA GLU A 376 -24.20 14.48 -24.78
C GLU A 376 -23.29 15.61 -24.28
N ILE A 377 -23.25 16.77 -24.95
CA ILE A 377 -22.48 17.92 -24.48
C ILE A 377 -23.03 18.48 -23.16
N ILE A 378 -24.36 18.64 -23.05
CA ILE A 378 -24.99 19.14 -21.81
C ILE A 378 -24.68 18.20 -20.64
N ALA A 379 -24.64 16.90 -20.88
CA ALA A 379 -24.37 15.88 -19.87
C ALA A 379 -22.87 15.63 -19.62
N ASN A 380 -21.97 16.17 -20.45
CA ASN A 380 -20.53 15.95 -20.35
C ASN A 380 -19.91 16.95 -19.35
N PRO A 381 -19.38 16.47 -18.20
CA PRO A 381 -18.80 17.34 -17.17
C PRO A 381 -17.55 18.09 -17.64
N ASN A 382 -16.81 17.54 -18.61
CA ASN A 382 -15.59 18.19 -19.13
C ASN A 382 -15.93 19.42 -19.99
N MET A 383 -17.14 19.47 -20.55
CA MET A 383 -17.63 20.60 -21.33
C MET A 383 -18.49 21.53 -20.47
N ASN A 384 -19.27 20.96 -19.54
CA ASN A 384 -20.20 21.66 -18.66
C ASN A 384 -19.63 21.76 -17.23
N SER A 385 -18.84 22.79 -16.97
CA SER A 385 -18.12 22.96 -15.70
C SER A 385 -19.05 23.11 -14.49
N ILE A 386 -20.25 23.69 -14.62
CA ILE A 386 -21.21 23.71 -13.50
C ILE A 386 -21.74 22.31 -13.18
N LEU A 387 -21.96 21.47 -14.20
CA LEU A 387 -22.34 20.08 -13.99
C LEU A 387 -21.21 19.29 -13.31
N ALA A 388 -19.94 19.56 -13.65
CA ALA A 388 -18.80 18.96 -12.96
C ALA A 388 -18.79 19.31 -11.47
N VAL A 389 -19.08 20.57 -11.11
CA VAL A 389 -19.25 21.00 -9.71
C VAL A 389 -20.38 20.22 -9.04
N GLU A 390 -21.57 20.17 -9.65
CA GLU A 390 -22.71 19.44 -9.09
C GLU A 390 -22.44 17.95 -8.89
N GLN A 391 -21.74 17.30 -9.83
CA GLN A 391 -21.38 15.90 -9.73
C GLN A 391 -20.33 15.65 -8.64
N ALA A 392 -19.30 16.49 -8.57
CA ALA A 392 -18.29 16.42 -7.51
C ALA A 392 -18.95 16.60 -6.12
N GLU A 393 -19.92 17.51 -6.01
CA GLU A 393 -20.67 17.74 -4.79
C GLU A 393 -21.55 16.55 -4.42
N LYS A 394 -22.27 15.97 -5.38
CA LYS A 394 -23.08 14.76 -5.15
C LYS A 394 -22.20 13.59 -4.70
N ALA A 395 -21.05 13.40 -5.35
CA ALA A 395 -20.09 12.36 -4.99
C ALA A 395 -19.58 12.56 -3.56
N ARG A 396 -19.13 13.78 -3.23
CA ARG A 396 -18.67 14.11 -1.89
C ARG A 396 -19.76 14.01 -0.83
N ALA A 397 -21.00 14.42 -1.14
CA ALA A 397 -22.13 14.27 -0.22
C ALA A 397 -22.48 12.79 0.03
N ALA A 398 -22.31 11.92 -0.97
CA ALA A 398 -22.46 10.48 -0.79
C ALA A 398 -21.33 9.91 0.09
N GLU A 399 -20.09 10.35 -0.12
CA GLU A 399 -18.95 9.95 0.72
C GLU A 399 -19.06 10.49 2.15
N LEU A 400 -19.52 11.72 2.33
CA LEU A 400 -19.73 12.33 3.64
C LEU A 400 -20.85 11.60 4.40
N ARG A 401 -21.95 11.23 3.73
CA ARG A 401 -22.99 10.39 4.32
C ARG A 401 -22.44 9.04 4.74
N LYS A 402 -21.62 8.40 3.89
CA LYS A 402 -20.94 7.14 4.25
C LYS A 402 -19.99 7.32 5.43
N PHE A 403 -19.23 8.42 5.48
CA PHE A 403 -18.33 8.73 6.58
C PHE A 403 -19.09 8.97 7.88
N ILE A 404 -20.17 9.74 7.87
CA ILE A 404 -20.99 10.01 9.06
C ILE A 404 -21.58 8.69 9.58
N LEU A 405 -22.13 7.86 8.69
CA LEU A 405 -22.76 6.60 9.06
C LEU A 405 -21.73 5.54 9.49
N PHE A 406 -20.60 5.43 8.80
CA PHE A 406 -19.72 4.26 8.92
C PHE A 406 -18.26 4.57 9.28
N GLY A 407 -17.87 5.85 9.35
CA GLY A 407 -16.49 6.29 9.50
C GLY A 407 -15.65 6.08 8.23
N ALA A 408 -14.32 6.12 8.36
CA ALA A 408 -13.36 5.88 7.27
C ALA A 408 -13.21 4.39 6.89
N ARG A 409 -14.23 3.57 7.15
CA ARG A 409 -14.21 2.11 7.01
C ARG A 409 -14.43 1.67 5.56
N SER A 410 -13.79 0.57 5.17
CA SER A 410 -13.91 0.00 3.83
C SER A 410 -15.34 -0.53 3.54
N THR A 411 -15.74 -0.67 2.28
CA THR A 411 -17.10 -1.16 1.92
C THR A 411 -17.35 -2.60 2.43
N ASP A 412 -16.31 -3.41 2.55
CA ASP A 412 -16.39 -4.77 3.11
C ASP A 412 -16.68 -4.72 4.63
N GLU A 413 -16.09 -3.77 5.35
CA GLU A 413 -16.37 -3.52 6.78
C GLU A 413 -17.79 -2.95 7.01
N GLN A 414 -18.29 -2.15 6.07
CA GLN A 414 -19.66 -1.58 6.13
C GLN A 414 -20.74 -2.66 6.02
N ILE A 415 -20.64 -3.53 5.01
CA ILE A 415 -21.55 -4.66 4.81
C ILE A 415 -21.47 -5.61 6.01
N TYR A 416 -20.26 -5.81 6.51
CA TYR A 416 -20.02 -6.67 7.66
C TYR A 416 -20.74 -6.17 8.92
N MET A 417 -20.63 -4.89 9.26
CA MET A 417 -21.29 -4.31 10.44
C MET A 417 -22.82 -4.39 10.36
N VAL A 418 -23.38 -4.15 9.17
CA VAL A 418 -24.83 -4.28 8.93
C VAL A 418 -25.26 -5.74 9.05
N SER A 419 -24.46 -6.69 8.58
CA SER A 419 -24.75 -8.13 8.69
C SER A 419 -24.57 -8.69 10.10
N SER A 420 -23.60 -8.18 10.88
CA SER A 420 -23.36 -8.61 12.26
C SER A 420 -24.41 -8.07 13.23
N GLY A 421 -25.02 -6.91 12.92
CA GLY A 421 -26.18 -6.40 13.64
C GLY A 421 -27.45 -7.24 13.44
N ALA A 422 -27.54 -7.99 12.34
CA ALA A 422 -28.68 -8.86 12.03
C ALA A 422 -28.46 -10.34 12.45
N ALA A 423 -27.22 -10.75 12.75
CA ALA A 423 -26.87 -12.16 13.02
C ALA A 423 -26.43 -12.45 14.47
N GLY A 424 -26.30 -11.43 15.33
CA GLY A 424 -25.98 -11.58 16.76
C GLY A 424 -27.24 -11.59 17.63
N ALA A 425 -27.28 -12.46 18.65
CA ALA A 425 -28.45 -12.76 19.48
C ALA A 425 -29.24 -11.50 19.97
N PRO A 426 -30.60 -11.57 20.02
CA PRO A 426 -31.44 -10.38 19.80
C PRO A 426 -31.58 -9.37 20.94
N GLN A 427 -31.12 -9.65 22.18
CA GLN A 427 -31.61 -8.88 23.34
C GLN A 427 -30.58 -8.01 24.08
N SER A 428 -29.29 -8.37 24.13
CA SER A 428 -28.30 -7.60 24.93
C SER A 428 -27.25 -6.87 24.08
N ALA A 429 -26.91 -7.38 22.89
CA ALA A 429 -25.95 -6.74 21.98
C ALA A 429 -26.58 -5.60 21.16
N ALA A 430 -27.86 -5.73 20.78
CA ALA A 430 -28.56 -4.75 19.93
C ALA A 430 -28.81 -3.40 20.64
N GLN A 431 -29.10 -3.41 21.95
CA GLN A 431 -29.37 -2.19 22.72
C GLN A 431 -28.09 -1.37 22.94
N ASN A 432 -26.97 -2.02 23.27
CA ASN A 432 -25.70 -1.32 23.51
C ASN A 432 -25.03 -0.92 22.19
N LEU A 433 -25.01 -1.77 21.16
CA LEU A 433 -24.45 -1.42 19.85
C LEU A 433 -25.23 -0.29 19.14
N GLY A 434 -26.57 -0.25 19.30
CA GLY A 434 -27.40 0.81 18.72
C GLY A 434 -27.13 2.19 19.32
N VAL A 435 -26.99 2.28 20.65
CA VAL A 435 -26.74 3.55 21.35
C VAL A 435 -25.33 4.08 21.07
N PHE A 436 -24.30 3.22 21.10
CA PHE A 436 -22.93 3.66 20.78
C PHE A 436 -22.76 4.02 19.30
N PHE A 437 -23.41 3.30 18.38
CA PHE A 437 -23.42 3.66 16.96
C PHE A 437 -24.11 4.99 16.71
N ALA A 438 -25.25 5.25 17.36
CA ALA A 438 -25.96 6.52 17.25
C ALA A 438 -25.15 7.70 17.79
N LEU A 439 -24.47 7.53 18.93
CA LEU A 439 -23.55 8.54 19.49
C LEU A 439 -22.36 8.81 18.57
N ASP A 440 -21.74 7.76 18.01
CA ASP A 440 -20.64 7.90 17.05
C ASP A 440 -21.06 8.63 15.77
N VAL A 441 -22.24 8.30 15.24
CA VAL A 441 -22.84 8.99 14.10
C VAL A 441 -23.08 10.47 14.43
N ALA A 442 -23.57 10.77 15.63
CA ALA A 442 -23.79 12.14 16.10
C ALA A 442 -22.46 12.90 16.21
N VAL A 443 -21.44 12.32 16.84
CA VAL A 443 -20.09 12.92 16.96
C VAL A 443 -19.47 13.16 15.58
N ARG A 444 -19.54 12.20 14.66
CA ARG A 444 -19.04 12.38 13.27
C ARG A 444 -19.85 13.42 12.50
N GLY A 445 -21.16 13.49 12.74
CA GLY A 445 -22.03 14.55 12.23
C GLY A 445 -21.54 15.92 12.67
N VAL A 446 -21.31 16.11 13.98
CA VAL A 446 -20.77 17.36 14.53
C VAL A 446 -19.35 17.64 14.00
N GLN A 447 -18.47 16.64 13.95
CA GLN A 447 -17.11 16.78 13.43
C GLN A 447 -17.09 17.23 11.96
N SER A 448 -18.03 16.76 11.14
CA SER A 448 -18.14 17.19 9.73
C SER A 448 -18.52 18.66 9.53
N ILE A 449 -19.09 19.29 10.56
CA ILE A 449 -19.41 20.72 10.56
C ILE A 449 -18.11 21.53 10.72
N PHE A 450 -17.20 21.09 11.58
CA PHE A 450 -15.99 21.84 11.96
C PHE A 450 -14.73 21.45 11.16
N SER A 451 -14.68 20.24 10.62
CA SER A 451 -13.57 19.73 9.80
C SER A 451 -14.05 19.28 8.42
N ALA A 452 -13.13 19.09 7.47
CA ALA A 452 -13.41 18.41 6.21
C ALA A 452 -12.91 16.95 6.29
N PRO A 453 -13.65 16.02 6.94
CA PRO A 453 -13.20 14.63 7.09
C PRO A 453 -13.14 13.86 5.76
N VAL A 454 -13.89 14.33 4.75
CA VAL A 454 -13.80 13.84 3.38
C VAL A 454 -13.12 14.92 2.54
N PRO A 455 -12.05 14.58 1.79
CA PRO A 455 -11.36 15.50 0.90
C PRO A 455 -12.33 16.29 0.02
N ALA A 456 -12.07 17.58 -0.12
CA ALA A 456 -12.90 18.48 -0.93
C ALA A 456 -12.28 18.77 -2.30
N ASP A 457 -11.13 18.17 -2.60
CA ASP A 457 -10.23 18.61 -3.68
C ASP A 457 -10.95 18.57 -5.03
N ASN A 458 -11.65 17.47 -5.36
CA ASN A 458 -12.44 17.37 -6.59
C ASN A 458 -13.53 18.46 -6.72
N VAL A 459 -14.18 18.84 -5.60
CA VAL A 459 -15.18 19.92 -5.60
C VAL A 459 -14.50 21.27 -5.76
N MET A 460 -13.36 21.45 -5.09
CA MET A 460 -12.59 22.69 -5.15
C MET A 460 -11.99 22.93 -6.54
N ASP A 461 -11.46 21.89 -7.19
CA ASP A 461 -10.89 21.96 -8.53
C ASP A 461 -11.98 22.25 -9.57
N ALA A 462 -13.10 21.51 -9.53
CA ALA A 462 -14.22 21.77 -10.42
C ALA A 462 -14.79 23.19 -10.25
N ALA A 463 -14.94 23.65 -9.00
CA ALA A 463 -15.44 24.99 -8.72
C ALA A 463 -14.43 26.08 -9.11
N ALA A 464 -13.13 25.84 -8.94
CA ALA A 464 -12.09 26.77 -9.38
C ALA A 464 -12.06 26.91 -10.90
N ILE A 465 -12.23 25.80 -11.64
CA ILE A 465 -12.38 25.83 -13.11
C ILE A 465 -13.58 26.69 -13.50
N TYR A 466 -14.75 26.44 -12.90
CA TYR A 466 -15.96 27.22 -13.18
C TYR A 466 -15.79 28.71 -12.87
N VAL A 467 -15.24 29.05 -11.70
CA VAL A 467 -15.00 30.45 -11.28
C VAL A 467 -14.01 31.14 -12.20
N ARG A 468 -13.01 30.42 -12.75
CA ARG A 468 -12.06 30.95 -13.72
C ARG A 468 -12.69 31.18 -15.08
N GLU A 469 -13.57 30.28 -15.53
CA GLU A 469 -14.30 30.41 -16.79
C GLU A 469 -15.34 31.54 -16.74
N PHE A 470 -15.97 31.75 -15.57
CA PHE A 470 -17.10 32.67 -15.38
C PHE A 470 -16.89 33.62 -14.20
N PRO A 471 -15.88 34.51 -14.21
CA PRO A 471 -15.42 35.22 -13.01
C PRO A 471 -16.41 36.22 -12.38
N TYR A 472 -17.41 36.69 -13.12
CA TYR A 472 -18.35 37.71 -12.65
C TYR A 472 -19.79 37.18 -12.48
N ASN A 473 -20.00 35.88 -12.69
CA ASN A 473 -21.31 35.27 -12.54
C ASN A 473 -21.73 35.24 -11.05
N LYS A 474 -23.03 35.45 -10.78
CA LYS A 474 -23.63 35.25 -9.46
C LYS A 474 -23.33 33.86 -8.88
N ALA A 475 -23.39 32.81 -9.70
CA ALA A 475 -23.03 31.45 -9.28
C ALA A 475 -21.55 31.34 -8.88
N SER A 476 -20.65 32.04 -9.58
CA SER A 476 -19.23 32.08 -9.25
C SER A 476 -18.93 32.82 -7.95
N LEU A 477 -19.67 33.89 -7.64
CA LEU A 477 -19.57 34.57 -6.34
C LEU A 477 -19.95 33.64 -5.18
N GLU A 478 -21.04 32.88 -5.33
CA GLU A 478 -21.44 31.86 -4.36
C GLU A 478 -20.42 30.72 -4.25
N LEU A 479 -19.87 30.27 -5.39
CA LEU A 479 -18.82 29.24 -5.40
C LEU A 479 -17.52 29.73 -4.75
N ARG A 480 -17.17 31.03 -4.84
CA ARG A 480 -16.01 31.59 -4.11
C ARG A 480 -16.21 31.54 -2.59
N LYS A 481 -17.41 31.85 -2.08
CA LYS A 481 -17.73 31.69 -0.65
C LYS A 481 -17.59 30.23 -0.21
N LYS A 482 -18.07 29.31 -1.05
CA LYS A 482 -17.94 27.87 -0.81
C LYS A 482 -16.48 27.42 -0.82
N LEU A 483 -15.70 27.85 -1.80
CA LEU A 483 -14.26 27.60 -1.91
C LEU A 483 -13.50 28.14 -0.69
N ALA A 484 -13.82 29.35 -0.22
CA ALA A 484 -13.23 29.92 0.98
C ALA A 484 -13.51 29.05 2.22
N THR A 485 -14.77 28.63 2.38
CA THR A 485 -15.21 27.76 3.49
C THR A 485 -14.54 26.40 3.45
N LEU A 486 -14.46 25.77 2.27
CA LEU A 486 -13.84 24.46 2.09
C LEU A 486 -12.33 24.51 2.33
N SER A 487 -11.66 25.51 1.79
CA SER A 487 -10.24 25.77 2.03
C SER A 487 -9.96 25.96 3.53
N GLN A 488 -10.86 26.65 4.23
CA GLN A 488 -10.71 26.92 5.67
C GLN A 488 -10.80 25.65 6.50
N LYS A 489 -11.77 24.78 6.16
CA LYS A 489 -11.94 23.46 6.81
C LYS A 489 -10.77 22.51 6.56
N GLN A 490 -10.01 22.73 5.48
CA GLN A 490 -8.78 21.99 5.16
C GLN A 490 -7.50 22.67 5.70
N GLY A 491 -7.60 23.80 6.39
CA GLY A 491 -6.45 24.53 6.91
C GLY A 491 -5.64 25.32 5.85
N GLN A 492 -6.16 25.47 4.63
CA GLN A 492 -5.52 26.20 3.53
C GLN A 492 -5.80 27.71 3.64
N TYR A 493 -5.21 28.36 4.65
CA TYR A 493 -5.54 29.75 5.02
C TYR A 493 -5.29 30.78 3.90
N GLU A 494 -4.27 30.59 3.08
CA GLU A 494 -3.97 31.46 1.93
C GLU A 494 -5.13 31.48 0.93
N LYS A 495 -5.53 30.28 0.47
CA LYS A 495 -6.63 30.13 -0.49
C LYS A 495 -7.95 30.60 0.12
N THR A 496 -8.19 30.34 1.41
CA THR A 496 -9.35 30.89 2.12
C THR A 496 -9.41 32.41 2.00
N LEU A 497 -8.29 33.10 2.27
CA LEU A 497 -8.21 34.55 2.21
C LEU A 497 -8.42 35.06 0.78
N GLN A 498 -7.77 34.44 -0.21
CA GLN A 498 -7.92 34.80 -1.62
C GLN A 498 -9.37 34.68 -2.08
N TYR A 499 -10.01 33.53 -1.81
CA TYR A 499 -11.39 33.31 -2.19
C TYR A 499 -12.36 34.23 -1.44
N ALA A 500 -12.14 34.45 -0.13
CA ALA A 500 -12.97 35.35 0.66
C ALA A 500 -12.90 36.80 0.16
N LYS A 501 -11.70 37.32 -0.16
CA LYS A 501 -11.53 38.65 -0.78
C LYS A 501 -12.22 38.73 -2.13
N SER A 502 -12.05 37.72 -2.98
CA SER A 502 -12.65 37.69 -4.33
C SER A 502 -14.17 37.51 -4.34
N ALA A 503 -14.76 37.05 -3.23
CA ALA A 503 -16.21 36.91 -3.09
C ALA A 503 -16.90 38.25 -2.78
N GLY A 504 -16.20 39.23 -2.20
CA GLY A 504 -16.70 40.59 -1.93
C GLY A 504 -17.66 40.75 -0.75
N ASP A 505 -18.18 39.65 -0.19
CA ASP A 505 -19.30 39.67 0.78
C ASP A 505 -18.89 39.44 2.25
N TYR A 506 -17.60 39.35 2.55
CA TYR A 506 -17.11 39.14 3.93
C TYR A 506 -16.79 40.46 4.63
N SER A 507 -17.10 40.55 5.93
CA SER A 507 -16.81 41.76 6.71
C SER A 507 -15.28 42.01 6.83
N PRO A 508 -14.85 43.29 6.90
CA PRO A 508 -13.44 43.63 7.08
C PRO A 508 -12.80 42.96 8.32
N GLU A 509 -13.55 42.83 9.41
CA GLU A 509 -13.09 42.19 10.66
C GLU A 509 -12.84 40.70 10.46
N TYR A 510 -13.70 40.03 9.68
CA TYR A 510 -13.52 38.61 9.36
C TYR A 510 -12.28 38.39 8.49
N LEU A 511 -12.10 39.22 7.46
CA LEU A 511 -10.91 39.17 6.59
C LEU A 511 -9.63 39.42 7.38
N LYS A 512 -9.63 40.40 8.30
CA LYS A 512 -8.50 40.67 9.20
C LYS A 512 -8.18 39.46 10.09
N LYS A 513 -9.20 38.80 10.67
CA LYS A 513 -8.98 37.57 11.47
C LYS A 513 -8.38 36.43 10.65
N LEU A 514 -8.73 36.31 9.36
CA LEU A 514 -8.15 35.32 8.45
C LEU A 514 -6.70 35.67 8.11
N GLU A 515 -6.40 36.94 7.83
CA GLU A 515 -5.04 37.44 7.63
C GLU A 515 -4.15 37.14 8.83
N ASP A 516 -4.62 37.42 10.06
CA ASP A 516 -3.88 37.11 11.28
C ASP A 516 -3.60 35.61 11.45
N ARG A 517 -4.55 34.74 11.06
CA ARG A 517 -4.33 33.28 11.10
C ARG A 517 -3.34 32.83 10.03
N TYR A 518 -3.42 33.39 8.83
CA TYR A 518 -2.49 33.06 7.76
C TYR A 518 -1.05 33.52 8.11
N ALA A 519 -0.89 34.74 8.62
CA ALA A 519 0.40 35.24 9.10
C ALA A 519 0.99 34.34 10.21
N ARG A 520 0.17 33.89 11.17
CA ARG A 520 0.60 32.91 12.19
C ARG A 520 1.06 31.59 11.57
N HIS A 521 0.32 31.08 10.58
CA HIS A 521 0.69 29.84 9.90
C HIS A 521 2.01 29.98 9.12
N LEU A 522 2.19 31.09 8.40
CA LEU A 522 3.45 31.41 7.72
C LEU A 522 4.61 31.48 8.69
N PHE A 523 4.45 32.15 9.85
CA PHE A 523 5.50 32.21 10.86
C PHE A 523 5.94 30.81 11.35
N VAL A 524 5.00 29.90 11.58
CA VAL A 524 5.30 28.52 11.98
C VAL A 524 6.09 27.80 10.88
N LEU A 525 5.67 27.92 9.62
CA LEU A 525 6.39 27.32 8.48
C LEU A 525 7.80 27.89 8.34
N ILE A 526 7.94 29.21 8.41
CA ILE A 526 9.24 29.91 8.32
C ILE A 526 10.16 29.48 9.47
N SER A 527 9.62 29.31 10.67
CA SER A 527 10.39 28.90 11.85
C SER A 527 10.98 27.49 11.74
N GLN A 528 10.42 26.64 10.88
CA GLN A 528 10.88 25.27 10.63
C GLN A 528 12.03 25.18 9.61
N HIS A 529 12.37 26.28 8.92
CA HIS A 529 13.52 26.29 8.01
C HIS A 529 14.85 26.28 8.79
N GLU A 530 15.77 25.40 8.41
CA GLU A 530 17.12 25.30 8.99
C GLU A 530 18.07 26.38 8.48
N ASP A 531 17.85 26.89 7.26
CA ASP A 531 18.66 27.94 6.64
C ASP A 531 18.33 29.32 7.22
N SER A 532 19.29 29.86 7.99
CA SER A 532 19.19 31.17 8.65
C SER A 532 19.01 32.34 7.67
N GLU A 533 19.60 32.28 6.48
CA GLU A 533 19.49 33.36 5.49
C GLU A 533 18.09 33.38 4.86
N GLN A 534 17.57 32.22 4.47
CA GLN A 534 16.19 32.08 3.98
C GLN A 534 15.17 32.47 5.04
N LYS A 535 15.39 32.02 6.29
CA LYS A 535 14.54 32.37 7.42
C LYS A 535 14.50 33.88 7.65
N THR A 536 15.64 34.57 7.57
CA THR A 536 15.72 36.04 7.66
C THR A 536 14.95 36.73 6.53
N ARG A 537 15.13 36.30 5.28
CA ARG A 537 14.40 36.87 4.13
C ARG A 537 12.89 36.68 4.27
N HIS A 538 12.44 35.48 4.65
CA HIS A 538 11.01 35.16 4.78
C HIS A 538 10.35 35.86 5.98
N LEU A 539 11.02 35.93 7.14
CA LEU A 539 10.51 36.69 8.29
C LEU A 539 10.41 38.18 7.96
N SER A 540 11.40 38.76 7.27
CA SER A 540 11.37 40.17 6.84
C SER A 540 10.16 40.46 5.94
N ARG A 541 9.89 39.54 4.99
CA ARG A 541 8.72 39.62 4.12
C ARG A 541 7.40 39.51 4.89
N LEU A 542 7.31 38.60 5.87
CA LEU A 542 6.13 38.47 6.73
C LEU A 542 5.83 39.76 7.50
N VAL A 543 6.86 40.40 8.06
CA VAL A 543 6.72 41.68 8.79
C VAL A 543 6.26 42.81 7.86
N ALA A 544 6.74 42.83 6.62
CA ALA A 544 6.35 43.84 5.64
C ALA A 544 4.92 43.65 5.11
N GLU A 545 4.52 42.41 4.80
CA GLU A 545 3.20 42.10 4.22
C GLU A 545 2.07 42.12 5.25
N TYR A 546 2.35 41.78 6.52
CA TYR A 546 1.34 41.68 7.59
C TYR A 546 1.68 42.51 8.83
N PRO A 547 1.97 43.82 8.72
CA PRO A 547 2.57 44.62 9.80
C PRO A 547 1.74 44.69 11.09
N ASN A 548 0.43 44.50 10.97
CA ASN A 548 -0.52 44.58 12.08
C ASN A 548 -0.89 43.22 12.70
N ALA A 549 -0.34 42.11 12.18
CA ALA A 549 -0.66 40.78 12.69
C ALA A 549 0.00 40.56 14.07
N PRO A 550 -0.67 39.92 15.05
CA PRO A 550 -0.12 39.69 16.38
C PRO A 550 1.24 38.95 16.40
N VAL A 551 1.49 38.11 15.39
CA VAL A 551 2.72 37.32 15.27
C VAL A 551 3.94 38.16 14.86
N VAL A 552 3.76 39.38 14.37
CA VAL A 552 4.86 40.27 13.94
C VAL A 552 5.82 40.57 15.09
N LYS A 553 5.32 40.69 16.33
CA LYS A 553 6.19 40.89 17.50
C LYS A 553 7.16 39.73 17.70
N GLN A 554 6.69 38.50 17.47
CA GLN A 554 7.53 37.30 17.55
C GLN A 554 8.49 37.21 16.35
N ALA A 555 8.01 37.53 15.15
CA ALA A 555 8.84 37.55 13.94
C ALA A 555 9.99 38.56 14.03
N LYS A 556 9.75 39.75 14.58
CA LYS A 556 10.79 40.76 14.83
C LYS A 556 11.82 40.28 15.84
N ALA A 557 11.39 39.70 16.97
CA ALA A 557 12.31 39.16 17.97
C ALA A 557 13.18 38.02 17.39
N GLU A 558 12.62 37.17 16.54
CA GLU A 558 13.38 36.11 15.86
C GLU A 558 14.35 36.68 14.82
N LEU A 559 13.96 37.73 14.07
CA LEU A 559 14.89 38.46 13.18
C LEU A 559 16.05 39.08 13.95
N ASP A 560 15.78 39.72 15.09
CA ASP A 560 16.81 40.30 15.96
C ASP A 560 17.77 39.22 16.46
N ARG A 561 17.23 38.05 16.83
CA ARG A 561 18.03 36.88 17.23
C ARG A 561 18.89 36.32 16.10
N LEU A 562 18.36 36.17 14.88
CA LEU A 562 19.13 35.69 13.73
C LEU A 562 20.21 36.70 13.31
N GLY A 563 19.91 38.00 13.43
CA GLY A 563 20.90 39.07 13.29
C GLY A 563 22.01 38.97 14.33
N TYR A 564 21.68 38.56 15.56
CA TYR A 564 22.65 38.30 16.61
C TYR A 564 23.47 37.01 16.36
N GLU A 565 22.84 35.91 15.97
CA GLU A 565 23.52 34.62 15.72
C GLU A 565 24.46 34.66 14.50
N SER A 566 24.09 35.39 13.43
CA SER A 566 24.94 35.56 12.24
C SER A 566 26.23 36.37 12.48
N ALA A 567 26.34 37.07 13.61
CA ALA A 567 27.55 37.80 14.02
C ALA A 567 28.60 36.91 14.74
N HIS A 568 28.25 35.68 15.12
CA HIS A 568 29.11 34.79 15.92
C HIS A 568 29.59 33.58 15.11
N GLU A 569 30.85 33.19 15.28
CA GLU A 569 31.45 32.01 14.64
C GLU A 569 31.20 30.73 15.44
N PHE A 570 31.37 30.76 16.77
CA PHE A 570 31.05 29.67 17.68
C PHE A 570 30.87 30.18 19.13
N ARG A 571 30.23 29.37 19.98
CA ARG A 571 29.99 29.65 21.40
C ARG A 571 30.29 28.42 22.24
N ILE A 572 31.00 28.60 23.35
CA ILE A 572 31.29 27.54 24.32
C ILE A 572 30.64 27.95 25.64
N SER A 573 29.68 27.17 26.12
CA SER A 573 28.93 27.53 27.34
C SER A 573 29.80 27.37 28.58
N ARG A 574 29.42 28.03 29.68
CA ARG A 574 30.10 27.82 30.98
C ARG A 574 30.08 26.35 31.42
N ALA A 575 28.98 25.65 31.14
CA ALA A 575 28.86 24.22 31.45
C ALA A 575 29.89 23.39 30.67
N ASP A 576 30.11 23.71 29.40
CA ASP A 576 31.13 23.03 28.58
C ASP A 576 32.55 23.37 29.05
N LEU A 577 32.81 24.63 29.42
CA LEU A 577 34.09 25.05 29.99
C LEU A 577 34.41 24.32 31.31
N ILE A 578 33.40 24.02 32.13
CA ILE A 578 33.54 23.22 33.35
C ILE A 578 33.77 21.75 33.01
N ALA A 579 32.97 21.19 32.10
CA ALA A 579 33.00 19.77 31.74
C ALA A 579 34.29 19.35 31.04
N TYR A 580 34.92 20.26 30.29
CA TYR A 580 36.10 20.01 29.47
C TYR A 580 37.23 20.98 29.81
N PRO A 581 38.01 20.74 30.89
CA PRO A 581 39.11 21.60 31.31
C PRO A 581 40.16 21.86 30.21
N GLU A 582 40.32 20.93 29.26
CA GLU A 582 41.18 21.06 28.09
C GLU A 582 40.80 22.23 27.20
N LEU A 583 39.52 22.62 27.15
CA LEU A 583 39.07 23.81 26.44
C LEU A 583 39.57 25.09 27.09
N ARG A 584 40.03 25.08 28.34
CA ARG A 584 40.56 26.26 29.04
C ARG A 584 42.08 26.29 29.08
N LEU A 585 42.69 25.12 29.24
CA LEU A 585 44.11 24.97 29.54
C LEU A 585 44.97 24.78 28.29
N HIS A 586 44.43 24.21 27.20
CA HIS A 586 45.24 23.74 26.07
C HIS A 586 44.96 24.45 24.74
N THR A 587 44.03 25.39 24.72
CA THR A 587 43.57 26.11 23.51
C THR A 587 43.91 27.61 23.52
N GLY A 588 44.62 28.08 24.55
CA GLY A 588 45.04 29.48 24.66
C GLY A 588 43.95 30.45 25.15
N LEU A 589 42.83 29.95 25.69
CA LEU A 589 41.82 30.79 26.34
C LEU A 589 42.29 31.39 27.66
N ASP A 590 43.22 30.71 28.37
CA ASP A 590 43.84 31.14 29.63
C ASP A 590 42.86 31.77 30.62
N LEU A 591 41.66 31.17 30.72
CA LEU A 591 40.64 31.60 31.65
C LEU A 591 41.04 31.19 33.06
N ASP A 592 41.16 32.19 33.95
CA ASP A 592 41.43 31.95 35.37
C ASP A 592 40.43 30.92 35.93
N PRO A 593 40.88 29.82 36.53
CA PRO A 593 40.00 28.81 37.12
C PRO A 593 38.98 29.36 38.12
N ALA A 594 39.28 30.50 38.78
CA ALA A 594 38.35 31.18 39.67
C ALA A 594 37.07 31.62 38.93
N LEU A 595 37.14 31.95 37.64
CA LEU A 595 35.99 32.49 36.88
C LEU A 595 34.86 31.47 36.63
N ILE A 596 35.03 30.21 37.01
CA ILE A 596 34.04 29.13 36.82
C ILE A 596 33.99 28.14 37.98
N ASP A 597 34.48 28.52 39.16
CA ASP A 597 34.64 27.64 40.33
C ASP A 597 33.36 27.44 41.16
N GLY A 598 32.24 28.05 40.75
CA GLY A 598 30.96 28.03 41.45
C GLY A 598 30.78 29.19 42.44
N ARG A 599 31.78 30.07 42.64
CA ARG A 599 31.77 31.11 43.68
C ARG A 599 31.43 32.48 43.11
N ARG A 600 30.14 32.86 43.17
CA ARG A 600 29.65 34.17 42.68
C ARG A 600 30.40 35.41 43.19
N GLU A 601 31.08 35.32 44.33
CA GLU A 601 31.83 36.43 44.96
C GLU A 601 33.07 36.87 44.16
N ASN A 602 33.60 36.03 43.26
CA ASN A 602 34.82 36.33 42.49
C ASN A 602 34.55 36.88 41.07
N GLY A 603 33.28 37.11 40.70
CA GLY A 603 32.92 37.56 39.36
C GLY A 603 33.00 36.45 38.32
N GLU A 604 32.14 35.44 38.47
CA GLU A 604 32.08 34.34 37.51
C GLU A 604 31.70 34.80 36.09
N ILE A 605 32.11 34.01 35.11
CA ILE A 605 31.57 34.11 33.75
C ILE A 605 30.08 33.76 33.82
N THR A 606 29.27 34.51 33.06
CA THR A 606 27.83 34.22 32.92
C THR A 606 27.59 32.80 32.40
N ALA A 607 26.36 32.30 32.57
CA ALA A 607 25.92 31.06 31.94
C ALA A 607 26.15 31.04 30.42
N GLU A 608 26.33 32.21 29.80
CA GLU A 608 26.56 32.32 28.38
C GLU A 608 27.92 31.82 27.91
N GLY A 609 28.89 31.76 28.83
CA GLY A 609 30.25 31.29 28.56
C GLY A 609 31.03 32.29 27.71
N ILE A 610 31.74 31.78 26.70
CA ILE A 610 32.53 32.57 25.77
C ILE A 610 31.92 32.54 24.37
N ARG A 611 32.07 33.65 23.64
CA ARG A 611 31.54 33.87 22.29
C ARG A 611 32.65 34.32 21.36
N ALA A 612 32.78 33.67 20.21
CA ALA A 612 33.70 34.11 19.16
C ALA A 612 32.92 34.91 18.10
N LEU A 613 33.26 36.19 17.88
CA LEU A 613 32.65 37.01 16.82
C LEU A 613 33.29 36.73 15.47
N LYS A 614 32.52 36.61 14.39
CA LYS A 614 33.05 36.35 13.04
C LYS A 614 34.08 37.43 12.66
N ASP A 615 35.33 37.05 12.43
CA ASP A 615 36.48 37.93 12.18
C ASP A 615 36.81 38.96 13.29
N GLY A 616 36.23 38.81 14.50
CA GLY A 616 36.42 39.69 15.66
C GLY A 616 37.01 38.96 16.87
N PRO A 617 37.14 39.58 18.06
CA PRO A 617 37.73 38.90 19.21
C PRO A 617 36.78 37.86 19.84
N ILE A 618 37.32 37.02 20.73
CA ILE A 618 36.51 36.20 21.63
C ILE A 618 36.11 37.07 22.82
N ILE A 619 34.84 37.07 23.18
CA ILE A 619 34.30 37.86 24.28
C ILE A 619 33.65 36.95 25.33
N TYR A 620 33.75 37.36 26.60
CA TYR A 620 33.02 36.75 27.70
C TYR A 620 32.57 37.82 28.69
N HIS A 621 31.49 37.53 29.42
CA HIS A 621 30.88 38.50 30.32
C HIS A 621 31.03 38.05 31.77
N ILE A 622 31.43 38.97 32.65
CA ILE A 622 31.58 38.74 34.10
C ILE A 622 30.31 39.19 34.84
N GLU A 623 29.72 38.30 35.65
CA GLU A 623 28.44 38.53 36.34
C GLU A 623 28.46 39.73 37.31
N SER A 624 29.59 40.01 37.98
CA SER A 624 29.70 41.07 38.98
C SER A 624 30.01 42.45 38.41
N GLU A 625 30.67 42.53 37.25
CA GLU A 625 31.18 43.77 36.67
C GLU A 625 30.28 44.34 35.57
N GLY A 626 29.40 43.53 34.96
CA GLY A 626 28.51 43.96 33.89
C GLY A 626 29.24 44.40 32.61
N ALA A 627 30.52 44.04 32.46
CA ALA A 627 31.38 44.44 31.35
C ALA A 627 31.87 43.23 30.55
N ASP A 628 31.93 43.40 29.23
CA ASP A 628 32.51 42.42 28.32
C ASP A 628 34.04 42.46 28.40
N ARG A 629 34.64 41.28 28.60
CA ARG A 629 36.08 41.08 28.53
C ARG A 629 36.42 40.45 27.19
N VAL A 630 37.52 40.93 26.62
CA VAL A 630 37.98 40.60 25.28
C VAL A 630 39.23 39.73 25.38
N ILE A 631 39.18 38.54 24.81
CA ILE A 631 40.34 37.66 24.63
C ILE A 631 40.86 37.88 23.22
N ALA A 632 42.06 38.45 23.13
CA ALA A 632 42.80 38.54 21.88
C ALA A 632 43.41 37.16 21.59
N MET A 633 42.97 36.53 20.51
CA MET A 633 43.44 35.22 20.09
C MET A 633 43.89 35.30 18.63
N ASN A 634 45.03 34.68 18.31
CA ASN A 634 45.48 34.65 16.92
C ASN A 634 44.62 33.66 16.09
N PRO A 635 44.59 33.77 14.75
CA PRO A 635 43.74 32.92 13.91
C PRO A 635 43.99 31.41 14.06
N GLU A 636 45.24 30.99 14.31
CA GLU A 636 45.61 29.57 14.46
C GLU A 636 45.07 28.98 15.77
N GLN A 637 45.20 29.70 16.89
CA GLN A 637 44.65 29.31 18.19
C GLN A 637 43.12 29.23 18.15
N ARG A 638 42.50 30.17 17.44
CA ARG A 638 41.05 30.24 17.27
C ARG A 638 40.50 29.04 16.50
N GLU A 639 41.14 28.66 15.40
CA GLU A 639 40.72 27.49 14.62
C GLU A 639 40.97 26.19 15.40
N LEU A 640 42.07 26.11 16.16
CA LEU A 640 42.34 24.97 17.03
C LEU A 640 41.27 24.82 18.13
N LEU A 641 40.86 25.92 18.76
CA LEU A 641 39.80 25.93 19.76
C LEU A 641 38.46 25.44 19.19
N LYS A 642 38.11 25.90 17.99
CA LYS A 642 36.90 25.48 17.26
C LYS A 642 36.90 23.99 16.95
N LEU A 643 37.98 23.48 16.36
CA LEU A 643 38.12 22.05 16.04
C LEU A 643 38.04 21.16 17.28
N LYS A 644 38.67 21.59 18.38
CA LYS A 644 38.64 20.83 19.65
C LYS A 644 37.24 20.76 20.25
N PHE A 645 36.50 21.86 20.19
CA PHE A 645 35.12 21.91 20.65
C PHE A 645 34.19 21.01 19.80
N GLU A 646 34.37 20.98 18.48
CA GLU A 646 33.62 20.11 17.58
C GLU A 646 33.92 18.62 17.80
N GLU A 647 35.19 18.26 18.03
CA GLU A 647 35.63 16.89 18.35
C GLU A 647 34.89 16.35 19.59
N ILE A 648 34.90 17.12 20.68
CA ILE A 648 34.26 16.77 21.96
C ILE A 648 32.74 16.57 21.76
N ARG A 649 32.09 17.41 20.96
CA ARG A 649 30.65 17.31 20.71
C ARG A 649 30.27 16.10 19.87
N SER A 650 31.15 15.65 18.97
CA SER A 650 30.90 14.51 18.08
C SER A 650 31.11 13.15 18.75
N GLY A 651 31.98 13.07 19.76
CA GLY A 651 32.32 11.84 20.48
C GLY A 651 31.23 11.32 21.42
N SER A 652 30.31 12.17 21.88
CA SER A 652 29.24 11.78 22.82
C SER A 652 28.05 11.05 22.16
N THR A 653 28.01 11.00 20.82
CA THR A 653 26.88 10.42 20.05
C THR A 653 27.04 8.96 19.62
N LYS A 654 28.13 8.27 19.97
CA LYS A 654 28.40 6.89 19.49
C LYS A 654 28.69 5.89 20.61
N SER A 655 27.65 5.48 21.36
CA SER A 655 27.67 4.19 22.05
C SER A 655 26.26 3.63 22.25
N GLY A 656 25.83 2.78 21.33
CA GLY A 656 24.52 2.16 21.43
C GLY A 656 24.26 1.11 20.36
N GLU A 657 25.19 0.20 20.09
CA GLU A 657 24.90 -0.99 19.28
C GLU A 657 25.86 -2.13 19.61
N LYS A 658 25.37 -3.12 20.36
CA LYS A 658 25.94 -4.48 20.43
C LYS A 658 24.78 -5.46 20.43
N ASP A 659 24.58 -6.10 19.28
CA ASP A 659 23.71 -7.25 19.08
C ASP A 659 24.33 -8.50 19.70
N GLU A 660 23.72 -9.02 20.77
CA GLU A 660 23.89 -10.41 21.20
C GLU A 660 22.58 -11.18 20.99
N LYS A 661 22.54 -12.01 19.95
CA LYS A 661 21.51 -13.04 19.76
C LYS A 661 21.64 -14.09 20.87
N LYS A 662 20.84 -13.97 21.92
CA LYS A 662 20.55 -15.05 22.87
C LYS A 662 19.19 -15.64 22.54
N GLU A 663 19.16 -16.95 22.24
CA GLU A 663 17.93 -17.74 22.20
C GLU A 663 17.24 -17.62 23.55
N LYS A 664 16.10 -16.92 23.59
CA LYS A 664 15.35 -16.70 24.83
C LYS A 664 14.52 -17.95 25.17
N PRO A 665 14.61 -18.47 26.40
CA PRO A 665 13.83 -19.63 26.86
C PRO A 665 12.32 -19.35 27.00
N PHE A 666 11.88 -18.10 26.79
CA PHE A 666 10.48 -17.69 26.77
C PHE A 666 10.20 -16.82 25.53
N PRO A 667 9.17 -17.14 24.71
CA PRO A 667 8.87 -16.43 23.47
C PRO A 667 8.12 -15.12 23.76
N LEU A 668 8.58 -14.32 24.71
CA LEU A 668 8.04 -12.99 25.01
C LEU A 668 8.98 -11.93 24.41
N GLU A 669 8.42 -11.08 23.56
CA GLU A 669 9.04 -9.90 22.99
C GLU A 669 8.31 -8.64 23.44
N ILE A 670 9.01 -7.51 23.50
CA ILE A 670 8.37 -6.21 23.66
C ILE A 670 8.10 -5.72 22.24
N ALA A 671 6.83 -5.74 21.84
CA ALA A 671 6.39 -5.23 20.54
C ALA A 671 5.92 -3.79 20.70
N GLY A 672 6.25 -2.94 19.74
CA GLY A 672 6.03 -1.52 19.87
C GLY A 672 6.60 -0.74 18.70
N GLY A 673 6.15 0.51 18.55
CA GLY A 673 6.60 1.38 17.47
C GLY A 673 6.42 2.84 17.86
N VAL A 674 7.30 3.69 17.33
CA VAL A 674 7.15 5.14 17.42
C VAL A 674 6.39 5.60 16.19
N GLY A 675 5.13 5.94 16.38
CA GLY A 675 4.27 6.49 15.33
C GLY A 675 4.08 8.00 15.49
N SER A 676 3.31 8.61 14.60
CA SER A 676 2.90 10.03 14.68
C SER A 676 2.04 10.39 15.91
N ARG A 677 1.87 9.45 16.85
CA ARG A 677 1.03 9.54 18.05
C ARG A 677 1.76 9.16 19.36
N GLY A 678 3.07 8.92 19.31
CA GLY A 678 3.89 8.57 20.47
C GLY A 678 4.58 7.20 20.35
N ALA A 679 5.27 6.79 21.42
CA ALA A 679 5.90 5.49 21.55
C ALA A 679 4.95 4.51 22.24
N GLU A 680 4.59 3.43 21.54
CA GLU A 680 3.81 2.33 22.11
C GLU A 680 4.73 1.14 22.36
N ALA A 681 4.59 0.47 23.51
CA ALA A 681 5.30 -0.76 23.85
C ALA A 681 4.38 -1.68 24.67
N TYR A 682 4.25 -2.94 24.26
CA TYR A 682 3.44 -3.95 24.94
C TYR A 682 4.11 -5.34 24.86
N PRO A 683 3.88 -6.21 25.86
CA PRO A 683 4.37 -7.58 25.80
C PRO A 683 3.61 -8.36 24.72
N ALA A 684 4.35 -9.05 23.86
CA ALA A 684 3.83 -9.86 22.78
C ALA A 684 4.52 -11.24 22.77
N PHE A 685 3.81 -12.25 22.30
CA PHE A 685 4.40 -13.54 21.96
C PHE A 685 5.08 -13.46 20.61
N ALA A 686 6.34 -13.89 20.54
CA ALA A 686 7.11 -13.94 19.30
C ALA A 686 6.41 -14.87 18.29
N LYS A 687 6.13 -14.36 17.10
CA LYS A 687 5.58 -15.19 16.00
C LYS A 687 6.71 -15.99 15.36
N ILE A 688 6.36 -17.17 14.86
CA ILE A 688 7.30 -17.94 14.03
C ILE A 688 7.36 -17.23 12.66
N PRO A 689 8.52 -16.70 12.25
CA PRO A 689 8.65 -15.91 11.03
C PRO A 689 8.32 -16.75 9.80
N TYR A 690 7.69 -16.11 8.81
CA TYR A 690 7.55 -16.70 7.48
C TYR A 690 8.90 -16.57 6.78
N LEU A 691 9.49 -17.69 6.32
CA LEU A 691 10.67 -17.64 5.46
C LEU A 691 10.27 -16.93 4.16
N TYR A 692 10.91 -15.79 3.87
CA TYR A 692 10.49 -14.87 2.82
C TYR A 692 10.51 -15.52 1.42
N ASP A 693 11.43 -16.47 1.20
CA ASP A 693 11.57 -17.22 -0.05
C ASP A 693 10.43 -18.20 -0.33
N ASP A 694 9.63 -18.58 0.68
CA ASP A 694 8.47 -19.47 0.52
C ASP A 694 7.21 -18.75 0.00
N LEU A 695 7.18 -17.40 -0.01
CA LEU A 695 5.96 -16.64 -0.30
C LEU A 695 5.61 -16.56 -1.80
N ASP A 696 6.60 -16.67 -2.68
CA ASP A 696 6.41 -16.56 -4.13
C ASP A 696 6.22 -17.91 -4.82
N LEU A 697 6.71 -19.02 -4.24
CA LEU A 697 6.61 -20.37 -4.81
C LEU A 697 5.18 -20.96 -4.78
N TYR A 698 4.26 -20.38 -3.99
CA TYR A 698 2.90 -20.91 -3.78
C TYR A 698 1.78 -19.87 -3.96
N ARG A 699 2.06 -18.75 -4.64
CA ARG A 699 1.04 -17.86 -5.22
C ARG A 699 0.36 -18.58 -6.39
#